data_AF-A0A1H8LK76-F1
#
_entry.id   AF-A0A1H8LK76-F1
#
_cell.length_a   1.000
_cell.length_b   1.000
_cell.length_c   1.000
_cell.angle_alpha   90.00
_cell.angle_beta   90.00
_cell.angle_gamma   90.00
#
_symmetry.space_group_name_H-M   'P 1'
#
loop_
_entity.id
_entity.type
_entity.pdbx_description
1 polymer ?
#
loop_
_entity_poly.entity_id
_entity_poly.type
_entity_poly.pdbx_seq_one_letter_code
_entity_poly.pdbx_strand_id
1 'polypeptide(L)'
;MKSIIVFCHLRWDFVYQRPQQLLSRLAQHYKITFVEEPVFHEGDSFLHSSSPAPNVTVYRPHTPVHAPGFHDDQIPLLQPLLADLIRGDDAPIVWFYTPMALPLLPPLHAGLVVYDCMDELSAFKNPPKQLLQRETALLKIADLVFTGGPSLYEAKRGRHDNAHCFPSSVDAAHFHQALDRGNAHPLHAGIPGPRLGYYGVIDERFDAPLLAALADAHPEWQLVMVGPVVKIDPASLPQRPNIHYFGQQSYDALPQFLAGWDVCLLPFALNESTRYISPTKVLEYMAAELPSVSTAIKDVEDPYSDIVWVAHSHEEFIGACEAALAMTPVLRAALNEKMRAVVDNTSWEATADAMRALLAGTPPSGKGAKLSQQDGTRVAAADAPANSAVVNPMRQASAAQRTGCLIVGAGPTGLSAAYHLGADTVLLERNATVGGWCRSIQDQGFTFDYAGHIMFSNDPYVLKLYDILLGDNQHWQMREAWVYSKQVFTRYPFQGALYGLPPAVIKECIVGAIESRYGLADKAESCATAGNEVDDCCADGTADVANSSASAMSTAAKGEDFEHFIYRVWGAGIARHFAIPYNKKLWTVPLKDMETSWLGGRVPLPDLDQIIEGALEPVAKPMGPNARFGYPKRGGFQALVSGFLPHIRGKIELNADAVCILPDEHTVVLADGRRLQYEQLISTMPLPELVRLIGNAAPPEVRRAAEGLKHISIRCVNIGIARTGVTDKHWIYYPEDSIFHRIFVQGNASPECNAPGGFGFTCEISYSPWKPLPLDGEALIERCIQDCIKVGMMREDDRVITANQVDMPYAYVVYDHARADNVATVRAWMEQHDIVLAGRYSEWEYYNSDHAFLAGKKAAERVEANRGDSAKTAES
;
A
#
# COMPACT_ATOMS: atom_id res chain seq x y z
N MET A 1 -20.30 -21.13 -35.98
CA MET A 1 -20.36 -21.27 -34.50
C MET A 1 -19.61 -20.08 -33.94
N LYS A 2 -20.21 -19.26 -33.07
CA LYS A 2 -19.54 -18.05 -32.53
C LYS A 2 -18.32 -18.46 -31.69
N SER A 3 -17.32 -17.60 -31.66
CA SER A 3 -16.08 -17.83 -30.89
C SER A 3 -16.14 -17.16 -29.52
N ILE A 4 -15.61 -17.84 -28.49
CA ILE A 4 -15.33 -17.27 -27.18
C ILE A 4 -13.82 -17.33 -26.96
N ILE A 5 -13.19 -16.19 -26.68
CA ILE A 5 -11.79 -16.09 -26.28
C ILE A 5 -11.77 -15.84 -24.77
N VAL A 6 -11.14 -16.73 -24.01
CA VAL A 6 -11.11 -16.70 -22.55
C VAL A 6 -9.69 -16.40 -22.09
N PHE A 7 -9.51 -15.42 -21.21
CA PHE A 7 -8.25 -15.19 -20.50
C PHE A 7 -8.36 -15.68 -19.07
N CYS A 8 -7.52 -16.63 -18.69
CA CYS A 8 -7.58 -17.26 -17.38
C CYS A 8 -6.23 -17.28 -16.67
N HIS A 9 -6.28 -16.97 -15.36
CA HIS A 9 -5.13 -17.12 -14.47
C HIS A 9 -4.90 -18.58 -14.04
N LEU A 10 -5.82 -19.49 -14.41
CA LEU A 10 -5.76 -20.91 -14.11
C LEU A 10 -5.37 -21.70 -15.36
N ARG A 11 -4.59 -22.77 -15.15
CA ARG A 11 -4.26 -23.71 -16.23
C ARG A 11 -5.35 -24.76 -16.39
N TRP A 12 -5.60 -25.17 -17.63
CA TRP A 12 -6.61 -26.14 -17.97
C TRP A 12 -6.35 -27.50 -17.30
N ASP A 13 -5.08 -27.93 -17.28
CA ASP A 13 -4.59 -29.23 -16.80
C ASP A 13 -4.18 -29.26 -15.32
N PHE A 14 -4.39 -28.18 -14.57
CA PHE A 14 -3.96 -28.08 -13.17
C PHE A 14 -5.02 -28.60 -12.18
N VAL A 15 -6.07 -27.83 -11.91
CA VAL A 15 -7.20 -28.25 -11.07
C VAL A 15 -8.49 -28.05 -11.86
N TYR A 16 -9.21 -29.15 -12.07
CA TYR A 16 -10.46 -29.15 -12.82
C TYR A 16 -11.58 -28.56 -11.95
N GLN A 17 -12.11 -27.41 -12.37
CA GLN A 17 -13.07 -26.63 -11.60
C GLN A 17 -14.00 -25.83 -12.52
N ARG A 18 -14.63 -24.77 -11.99
CA ARG A 18 -15.65 -23.96 -12.68
C ARG A 18 -15.31 -23.62 -14.15
N PRO A 19 -14.13 -23.09 -14.52
CA PRO A 19 -13.84 -22.74 -15.90
C PRO A 19 -13.95 -23.94 -16.83
N GLN A 20 -13.36 -25.08 -16.48
CA GLN A 20 -13.41 -26.28 -17.32
C GLN A 20 -14.84 -26.84 -17.40
N GLN A 21 -15.58 -26.85 -16.29
CA GLN A 21 -16.96 -27.33 -16.25
C GLN A 21 -17.90 -26.51 -17.15
N LEU A 22 -17.81 -25.18 -17.07
CA LEU A 22 -18.66 -24.27 -17.85
C LEU A 22 -18.24 -24.24 -19.31
N LEU A 23 -16.95 -24.06 -19.60
CA LEU A 23 -16.48 -23.88 -20.96
C LEU A 23 -16.60 -25.15 -21.79
N SER A 24 -16.42 -26.34 -21.21
CA SER A 24 -16.62 -27.60 -21.92
C SER A 24 -18.09 -27.82 -22.32
N ARG A 25 -19.04 -27.33 -21.51
CA ARG A 25 -20.48 -27.38 -21.85
C ARG A 25 -20.85 -26.32 -22.87
N LEU A 26 -20.34 -25.09 -22.72
CA LEU A 26 -20.49 -24.02 -23.71
C LEU A 26 -19.86 -24.40 -25.06
N ALA A 27 -18.82 -25.23 -25.08
CA ALA A 27 -18.17 -25.72 -26.31
C ALA A 27 -19.10 -26.55 -27.22
N GLN A 28 -20.25 -27.01 -26.73
CA GLN A 28 -21.29 -27.62 -27.57
C GLN A 28 -21.95 -26.59 -28.52
N HIS A 29 -21.87 -25.30 -28.18
CA HIS A 29 -22.50 -24.19 -28.91
C HIS A 29 -21.53 -23.14 -29.42
N TYR A 30 -20.30 -23.11 -28.89
CA TYR A 30 -19.28 -22.11 -29.19
C TYR A 30 -17.93 -22.76 -29.49
N LYS A 31 -17.09 -22.08 -30.28
CA LYS A 31 -15.67 -22.41 -30.39
C LYS A 31 -14.92 -21.71 -29.25
N ILE A 32 -14.37 -22.45 -28.31
CA ILE A 32 -13.68 -21.90 -27.14
C ILE A 32 -12.18 -21.85 -27.42
N THR A 33 -11.61 -20.67 -27.26
CA THR A 33 -10.16 -20.43 -27.22
C THR A 33 -9.81 -20.01 -25.79
N PHE A 34 -9.04 -20.83 -25.08
CA PHE A 34 -8.66 -20.60 -23.69
C PHE A 34 -7.19 -20.23 -23.61
N VAL A 35 -6.89 -19.00 -23.20
CA VAL A 35 -5.54 -18.46 -23.09
C VAL A 35 -5.13 -18.50 -21.61
N GLU A 36 -4.13 -19.33 -21.32
CA GLU A 36 -3.53 -19.47 -19.99
C GLU A 36 -2.50 -18.37 -19.73
N GLU A 37 -2.05 -18.28 -18.47
CA GLU A 37 -0.89 -17.46 -18.12
C GLU A 37 0.38 -17.94 -18.82
N PRO A 38 1.29 -17.00 -19.17
CA PRO A 38 2.58 -17.34 -19.76
C PRO A 38 3.42 -18.22 -18.86
N VAL A 39 4.22 -19.09 -19.47
CA VAL A 39 5.28 -19.86 -18.81
C VAL A 39 6.62 -19.29 -19.21
N PHE A 40 7.50 -19.13 -18.23
CA PHE A 40 8.88 -18.77 -18.51
C PHE A 40 9.54 -19.80 -19.44
N HIS A 41 10.14 -19.33 -20.52
CA HIS A 41 10.94 -20.12 -21.45
C HIS A 41 12.14 -19.31 -21.91
N GLU A 42 13.32 -19.90 -21.84
CA GLU A 42 14.54 -19.28 -22.38
C GLU A 42 14.51 -19.33 -23.91
N GLY A 43 14.36 -18.17 -24.56
CA GLY A 43 14.42 -18.06 -26.02
C GLY A 43 13.28 -17.23 -26.62
N ASP A 44 12.97 -17.51 -27.87
CA ASP A 44 11.90 -16.83 -28.61
C ASP A 44 10.52 -17.19 -28.04
N SER A 45 9.63 -16.20 -28.00
CA SER A 45 8.27 -16.40 -27.52
C SER A 45 7.43 -17.22 -28.51
N PHE A 46 6.65 -18.19 -28.04
CA PHE A 46 5.76 -19.00 -28.87
C PHE A 46 4.47 -19.39 -28.14
N LEU A 47 3.49 -19.90 -28.87
CA LEU A 47 2.27 -20.48 -28.30
C LEU A 47 2.33 -22.00 -28.36
N HIS A 48 2.16 -22.66 -27.21
CA HIS A 48 1.87 -24.08 -27.15
C HIS A 48 0.35 -24.29 -27.17
N SER A 49 -0.15 -25.06 -28.13
CA SER A 49 -1.59 -25.32 -28.29
C SER A 49 -1.97 -26.76 -27.92
N SER A 50 -3.10 -26.95 -27.23
CA SER A 50 -3.71 -28.27 -27.01
C SER A 50 -5.23 -28.22 -27.24
N SER A 51 -5.85 -29.38 -27.44
CA SER A 51 -7.31 -29.50 -27.64
C SER A 51 -7.88 -30.54 -26.67
N PRO A 52 -8.11 -30.16 -25.40
CA PRO A 52 -8.50 -31.11 -24.35
C PRO A 52 -9.94 -31.60 -24.47
N ALA A 53 -10.80 -30.90 -25.20
CA ALA A 53 -12.19 -31.28 -25.44
C ALA A 53 -12.64 -30.82 -26.84
N PRO A 54 -13.70 -31.42 -27.41
CA PRO A 54 -14.28 -30.95 -28.66
C PRO A 54 -14.60 -29.45 -28.61
N ASN A 55 -14.19 -28.71 -29.64
CA ASN A 55 -14.35 -27.26 -29.75
C ASN A 55 -13.65 -26.41 -28.67
N VAL A 56 -12.76 -26.98 -27.86
CA VAL A 56 -11.90 -26.25 -26.92
C VAL A 56 -10.46 -26.31 -27.41
N THR A 57 -9.85 -25.15 -27.65
CA THR A 57 -8.42 -25.00 -27.92
C THR A 57 -7.79 -24.20 -26.80
N VAL A 58 -6.78 -24.75 -26.14
CA VAL A 58 -6.02 -24.08 -25.08
C VAL A 58 -4.71 -23.58 -25.68
N TYR A 59 -4.39 -22.32 -25.46
CA TYR A 59 -3.10 -21.71 -25.77
C TYR A 59 -2.37 -21.36 -24.48
N ARG A 60 -1.16 -21.89 -24.34
CA ARG A 60 -0.21 -21.56 -23.28
C ARG A 60 0.93 -20.77 -23.90
N PRO A 61 1.02 -19.46 -23.62
CA PRO A 61 2.16 -18.67 -24.07
C PRO A 61 3.45 -19.09 -23.36
N HIS A 62 4.56 -19.09 -24.09
CA HIS A 62 5.89 -19.25 -23.56
C HIS A 62 6.68 -17.97 -23.86
N THR A 63 7.26 -17.34 -22.84
CA THR A 63 7.95 -16.05 -22.97
C THR A 63 9.22 -16.01 -22.11
N PRO A 64 10.24 -15.21 -22.48
CA PRO A 64 11.46 -15.03 -21.68
C PRO A 64 11.27 -14.07 -20.48
N VAL A 65 10.03 -13.73 -20.11
CA VAL A 65 9.72 -12.77 -19.04
C VAL A 65 9.45 -13.51 -17.75
N HIS A 66 10.20 -13.19 -16.70
CA HIS A 66 10.05 -13.79 -15.37
C HIS A 66 8.82 -13.30 -14.60
N ALA A 67 8.25 -12.15 -14.97
CA ALA A 67 7.05 -11.63 -14.32
C ALA A 67 5.86 -12.58 -14.53
N PRO A 68 5.10 -12.93 -13.47
CA PRO A 68 4.04 -13.93 -13.55
C PRO A 68 2.78 -13.38 -14.23
N GLY A 69 1.93 -14.29 -14.71
CA GLY A 69 0.60 -13.96 -15.23
C GLY A 69 0.59 -12.97 -16.39
N PHE A 70 -0.44 -12.15 -16.47
CA PHE A 70 -0.57 -11.10 -17.50
C PHE A 70 0.05 -9.77 -17.04
N HIS A 71 1.28 -9.81 -16.51
CA HIS A 71 2.04 -8.62 -16.14
C HIS A 71 2.31 -7.70 -17.34
N ASP A 72 2.59 -6.43 -17.10
CA ASP A 72 2.79 -5.41 -18.14
C ASP A 72 3.93 -5.78 -19.10
N ASP A 73 4.99 -6.38 -18.56
CA ASP A 73 6.14 -6.87 -19.34
C ASP A 73 5.79 -8.03 -20.28
N GLN A 74 4.70 -8.76 -20.00
CA GLN A 74 4.23 -9.87 -20.85
C GLN A 74 3.42 -9.34 -22.04
N ILE A 75 2.69 -8.23 -21.88
CA ILE A 75 1.70 -7.75 -22.86
C ILE A 75 2.31 -7.51 -24.25
N PRO A 76 3.48 -6.85 -24.42
CA PRO A 76 4.08 -6.62 -25.74
C PRO A 76 4.45 -7.90 -26.49
N LEU A 77 4.70 -9.00 -25.77
CA LEU A 77 5.01 -10.31 -26.36
C LEU A 77 3.74 -11.11 -26.66
N LEU A 78 2.71 -10.97 -25.82
CA LEU A 78 1.45 -11.68 -25.99
C LEU A 78 0.60 -11.12 -27.13
N GLN A 79 0.56 -9.80 -27.30
CA GLN A 79 -0.20 -9.17 -28.39
C GLN A 79 0.12 -9.74 -29.78
N PRO A 80 1.39 -9.80 -30.25
CA PRO A 80 1.70 -10.37 -31.56
C PRO A 80 1.47 -11.88 -31.63
N LEU A 81 1.70 -12.63 -30.54
CA LEU A 81 1.43 -14.08 -30.51
C LEU A 81 -0.05 -14.40 -30.66
N LEU A 82 -0.90 -13.60 -30.03
CA LEU A 82 -2.35 -13.77 -30.04
C LEU A 82 -3.01 -13.09 -31.24
N ALA A 83 -2.25 -12.35 -32.06
CA ALA A 83 -2.78 -11.64 -33.23
C ALA A 83 -3.45 -12.59 -34.24
N ASP A 84 -2.98 -13.84 -34.31
CA ASP A 84 -3.54 -14.84 -35.21
C ASP A 84 -4.93 -15.34 -34.77
N LEU A 85 -5.28 -15.14 -33.49
CA LEU A 85 -6.63 -15.40 -32.96
C LEU A 85 -7.66 -14.37 -33.46
N ILE A 86 -7.19 -13.26 -34.04
CA ILE A 86 -7.98 -12.11 -34.53
C ILE A 86 -8.30 -12.27 -36.02
N ARG A 87 -7.73 -13.27 -36.70
CA ARG A 87 -7.90 -13.45 -38.16
C ARG A 87 -9.31 -13.97 -38.50
N GLY A 88 -10.28 -13.08 -38.55
CA GLY A 88 -11.63 -13.32 -39.05
C GLY A 88 -12.56 -12.12 -38.81
N ASP A 89 -13.60 -11.96 -39.63
CA ASP A 89 -14.62 -10.91 -39.47
C ASP A 89 -15.62 -11.20 -38.33
N ASP A 90 -15.40 -12.26 -37.53
CA ASP A 90 -16.26 -12.64 -36.42
C ASP A 90 -15.91 -11.81 -35.18
N ALA A 91 -16.85 -11.04 -34.65
CA ALA A 91 -16.71 -10.34 -33.37
C ALA A 91 -16.88 -11.33 -32.20
N PRO A 92 -15.78 -11.77 -31.54
CA PRO A 92 -15.85 -12.85 -30.55
C PRO A 92 -16.42 -12.36 -29.22
N ILE A 93 -16.89 -13.29 -28.39
CA ILE A 93 -17.11 -13.01 -26.97
C ILE A 93 -15.74 -13.08 -26.28
N VAL A 94 -15.32 -12.04 -25.59
CA VAL A 94 -14.08 -12.03 -24.82
C VAL A 94 -14.41 -12.15 -23.34
N TRP A 95 -13.91 -13.21 -22.71
CA TRP A 95 -14.25 -13.62 -21.35
C TRP A 95 -13.02 -13.54 -20.44
N PHE A 96 -13.13 -12.84 -19.32
CA PHE A 96 -12.05 -12.66 -18.37
C PHE A 96 -12.33 -13.42 -17.07
N TYR A 97 -11.39 -14.26 -16.67
CA TYR A 97 -11.26 -14.77 -15.29
C TYR A 97 -10.19 -13.99 -14.49
N THR A 98 -9.49 -13.05 -15.14
CA THR A 98 -8.51 -12.19 -14.48
C THR A 98 -8.52 -10.80 -15.12
N PRO A 99 -8.61 -9.73 -14.30
CA PRO A 99 -8.49 -8.36 -14.80
C PRO A 99 -7.12 -8.06 -15.42
N MET A 100 -6.08 -8.81 -15.07
CA MET A 100 -4.72 -8.54 -15.55
C MET A 100 -4.60 -8.64 -17.07
N ALA A 101 -5.42 -9.46 -17.72
CA ALA A 101 -5.42 -9.62 -19.17
C ALA A 101 -6.16 -8.50 -19.94
N LEU A 102 -6.77 -7.53 -19.24
CA LEU A 102 -7.52 -6.44 -19.86
C LEU A 102 -6.75 -5.71 -21.00
N PRO A 103 -5.42 -5.45 -20.92
CA PRO A 103 -4.68 -4.82 -22.02
C PRO A 103 -4.63 -5.63 -23.33
N LEU A 104 -5.04 -6.90 -23.32
CA LEU A 104 -5.15 -7.74 -24.51
C LEU A 104 -6.51 -7.62 -25.20
N LEU A 105 -7.48 -6.91 -24.61
CA LEU A 105 -8.81 -6.70 -25.19
C LEU A 105 -8.81 -5.86 -26.48
N PRO A 106 -8.11 -4.70 -26.57
CA PRO A 106 -8.22 -3.80 -27.71
C PRO A 106 -8.05 -4.46 -29.08
N PRO A 107 -7.05 -5.33 -29.33
CA PRO A 107 -6.88 -5.90 -30.66
C PRO A 107 -7.95 -6.94 -31.05
N LEU A 108 -8.73 -7.49 -30.10
CA LEU A 108 -9.65 -8.62 -30.35
C LEU A 108 -11.00 -8.24 -30.97
N HIS A 109 -11.32 -6.95 -31.10
CA HIS A 109 -12.62 -6.46 -31.62
C HIS A 109 -13.85 -7.18 -31.03
N ALA A 110 -13.91 -7.25 -29.69
CA ALA A 110 -14.91 -8.02 -28.97
C ALA A 110 -16.36 -7.60 -29.31
N GLY A 111 -17.19 -8.59 -29.65
CA GLY A 111 -18.64 -8.45 -29.80
C GLY A 111 -19.37 -8.45 -28.47
N LEU A 112 -18.80 -9.05 -27.42
CA LEU A 112 -19.34 -9.04 -26.06
C LEU A 112 -18.18 -9.24 -25.08
N VAL A 113 -18.15 -8.48 -23.98
CA VAL A 113 -17.15 -8.60 -22.92
C VAL A 113 -17.78 -9.21 -21.68
N VAL A 114 -17.23 -10.32 -21.20
CA VAL A 114 -17.70 -11.03 -20.00
C VAL A 114 -16.60 -10.99 -18.95
N TYR A 115 -16.95 -10.67 -17.71
CA TYR A 115 -16.05 -10.84 -16.57
C TYR A 115 -16.65 -11.84 -15.59
N ASP A 116 -16.05 -13.02 -15.44
CA ASP A 116 -16.43 -14.03 -14.45
C ASP A 116 -15.50 -13.92 -13.24
N CYS A 117 -15.94 -13.12 -12.27
CA CYS A 117 -15.27 -12.90 -11.01
C CYS A 117 -15.55 -14.09 -10.09
N MET A 118 -14.70 -15.11 -10.16
CA MET A 118 -14.83 -16.32 -9.34
C MET A 118 -14.21 -16.19 -7.95
N ASP A 119 -13.15 -15.41 -7.83
CA ASP A 119 -12.39 -15.17 -6.59
C ASP A 119 -12.07 -13.67 -6.47
N GLU A 120 -11.90 -13.19 -5.23
CA GLU A 120 -11.38 -11.84 -4.97
C GLU A 120 -9.85 -11.85 -5.08
N LEU A 121 -9.35 -11.83 -6.33
CA LEU A 121 -7.91 -11.93 -6.62
C LEU A 121 -7.07 -10.87 -5.91
N SER A 122 -7.67 -9.73 -5.56
CA SER A 122 -7.01 -8.63 -4.82
C SER A 122 -6.74 -8.96 -3.35
N ALA A 123 -7.40 -9.97 -2.80
CA ALA A 123 -7.23 -10.42 -1.42
C ALA A 123 -6.16 -11.53 -1.25
N PHE A 124 -5.57 -12.01 -2.36
CA PHE A 124 -4.47 -12.99 -2.33
C PHE A 124 -3.17 -12.35 -1.85
N LYS A 125 -2.23 -13.16 -1.39
CA LYS A 125 -0.91 -12.69 -0.95
C LYS A 125 -0.13 -12.11 -2.13
N ASN A 126 0.41 -10.90 -1.95
CA ASN A 126 1.20 -10.16 -2.95
C ASN A 126 0.49 -9.99 -4.31
N PRO A 127 -0.72 -9.39 -4.36
CA PRO A 127 -1.43 -9.22 -5.61
C PRO A 127 -0.69 -8.19 -6.50
N PRO A 128 -0.73 -8.33 -7.84
CA PRO A 128 -0.16 -7.32 -8.73
C PRO A 128 -0.76 -5.93 -8.44
N LYS A 129 0.09 -4.88 -8.39
CA LYS A 129 -0.33 -3.52 -8.02
C LYS A 129 -1.46 -2.98 -8.92
N GLN A 130 -1.47 -3.36 -10.20
CA GLN A 130 -2.42 -2.92 -11.21
C GLN A 130 -3.78 -3.64 -11.12
N LEU A 131 -3.89 -4.72 -10.35
CA LEU A 131 -5.04 -5.62 -10.37
C LEU A 131 -6.36 -4.91 -10.03
N LEU A 132 -6.39 -4.12 -8.95
CA LEU A 132 -7.61 -3.41 -8.51
C LEU A 132 -8.04 -2.33 -9.51
N GLN A 133 -7.06 -1.62 -10.09
CA GLN A 133 -7.30 -0.62 -11.13
C GLN A 133 -7.92 -1.28 -12.37
N ARG A 134 -7.35 -2.42 -12.80
CA ARG A 134 -7.84 -3.19 -13.94
C ARG A 134 -9.19 -3.83 -13.68
N GLU A 135 -9.46 -4.30 -12.47
CA GLU A 135 -10.78 -4.82 -12.11
C GLU A 135 -11.82 -3.73 -12.24
N THR A 136 -11.54 -2.55 -11.70
CA THR A 136 -12.44 -1.40 -11.78
C THR A 136 -12.69 -0.98 -13.24
N ALA A 137 -11.67 -1.01 -14.09
CA ALA A 137 -11.82 -0.74 -15.51
C ALA A 137 -12.64 -1.84 -16.23
N LEU A 138 -12.34 -3.11 -15.96
CA LEU A 138 -13.02 -4.25 -16.54
C LEU A 138 -14.51 -4.28 -16.17
N LEU A 139 -14.85 -4.04 -14.89
CA LEU A 139 -16.23 -3.90 -14.44
C LEU A 139 -16.99 -2.79 -15.17
N LYS A 140 -16.34 -1.70 -15.57
CA LYS A 140 -17.02 -0.61 -16.31
C LYS A 140 -17.33 -0.97 -17.76
N ILE A 141 -16.50 -1.80 -18.38
CA ILE A 141 -16.58 -2.12 -19.82
C ILE A 141 -17.25 -3.46 -20.12
N ALA A 142 -17.30 -4.37 -19.14
CA ALA A 142 -17.99 -5.64 -19.28
C ALA A 142 -19.46 -5.42 -19.64
N ASP A 143 -19.99 -6.27 -20.51
CA ASP A 143 -21.42 -6.33 -20.83
C ASP A 143 -22.16 -7.23 -19.81
N LEU A 144 -21.47 -8.26 -19.33
CA LEU A 144 -21.93 -9.21 -18.33
C LEU A 144 -20.87 -9.44 -17.27
N VAL A 145 -21.30 -9.47 -16.00
CA VAL A 145 -20.46 -9.89 -14.88
C VAL A 145 -21.09 -11.12 -14.24
N PHE A 146 -20.32 -12.19 -14.12
CA PHE A 146 -20.70 -13.38 -13.36
C PHE A 146 -19.89 -13.44 -12.08
N THR A 147 -20.51 -13.91 -10.99
CA THR A 147 -19.83 -14.12 -9.71
C THR A 147 -19.95 -15.56 -9.25
N GLY A 148 -18.90 -16.07 -8.59
CA GLY A 148 -18.78 -17.46 -8.17
C GLY A 148 -19.57 -17.85 -6.90
N GLY A 149 -20.10 -16.88 -6.15
CA GLY A 149 -20.87 -17.13 -4.93
C GLY A 149 -21.68 -15.90 -4.46
N PRO A 150 -22.63 -16.07 -3.52
CA PRO A 150 -23.48 -14.99 -3.02
C PRO A 150 -22.71 -13.84 -2.38
N SER A 151 -21.69 -14.10 -1.56
CA SER A 151 -20.91 -13.04 -0.90
C SER A 151 -20.19 -12.15 -1.92
N LEU A 152 -19.62 -12.75 -2.96
CA LEU A 152 -18.96 -12.03 -4.05
C LEU A 152 -19.98 -11.31 -4.94
N TYR A 153 -21.15 -11.90 -5.18
CA TYR A 153 -22.25 -11.23 -5.87
C TYR A 153 -22.66 -9.94 -5.16
N GLU A 154 -22.91 -10.01 -3.85
CA GLU A 154 -23.29 -8.85 -3.04
C GLU A 154 -22.19 -7.76 -3.05
N ALA A 155 -20.92 -8.16 -3.08
CA ALA A 155 -19.80 -7.22 -3.21
C ALA A 155 -19.71 -6.53 -4.59
N LYS A 156 -20.19 -7.17 -5.67
CA LYS A 156 -20.02 -6.67 -7.06
C LYS A 156 -21.30 -6.11 -7.68
N ARG A 157 -22.50 -6.50 -7.21
CA ARG A 157 -23.79 -6.05 -7.77
C ARG A 157 -24.01 -4.54 -7.71
N GLY A 158 -23.39 -3.84 -6.76
CA GLY A 158 -23.43 -2.37 -6.67
C GLY A 158 -22.52 -1.68 -7.69
N ARG A 159 -21.52 -2.41 -8.22
CA ARG A 159 -20.47 -1.92 -9.12
C ARG A 159 -20.77 -2.21 -10.60
N HIS A 160 -21.73 -3.08 -10.91
CA HIS A 160 -22.16 -3.38 -12.28
C HIS A 160 -23.65 -3.75 -12.37
N ASP A 161 -24.38 -3.12 -13.30
CA ASP A 161 -25.84 -3.27 -13.42
C ASP A 161 -26.29 -4.64 -13.95
N ASN A 162 -25.43 -5.32 -14.71
CA ASN A 162 -25.72 -6.63 -15.32
C ASN A 162 -24.84 -7.72 -14.68
N ALA A 163 -24.80 -7.73 -13.35
CA ALA A 163 -24.13 -8.75 -12.56
C ALA A 163 -25.09 -9.89 -12.21
N HIS A 164 -24.64 -11.14 -12.30
CA HIS A 164 -25.42 -12.34 -11.99
C HIS A 164 -24.65 -13.29 -11.08
N CYS A 165 -25.32 -13.79 -10.06
CA CYS A 165 -24.77 -14.81 -9.17
C CYS A 165 -24.97 -16.19 -9.77
N PHE A 166 -23.87 -16.89 -10.03
CA PHE A 166 -23.89 -18.31 -10.39
C PHE A 166 -23.02 -19.05 -9.39
N PRO A 167 -23.57 -19.52 -8.26
CA PRO A 167 -22.81 -20.28 -7.28
C PRO A 167 -22.25 -21.57 -7.89
N SER A 168 -21.33 -22.20 -7.16
CA SER A 168 -20.76 -23.50 -7.51
C SER A 168 -21.85 -24.56 -7.76
N SER A 169 -21.61 -25.46 -8.72
CA SER A 169 -22.43 -26.66 -8.99
C SER A 169 -21.56 -27.91 -8.85
N VAL A 170 -22.19 -29.09 -8.92
CA VAL A 170 -21.51 -30.39 -8.86
C VAL A 170 -21.82 -31.25 -10.08
N ASP A 171 -20.85 -32.05 -10.50
CA ASP A 171 -21.08 -33.18 -11.40
C ASP A 171 -21.51 -34.38 -10.56
N ALA A 172 -22.80 -34.45 -10.25
CA ALA A 172 -23.33 -35.44 -9.32
C ALA A 172 -23.04 -36.87 -9.79
N ALA A 173 -23.22 -37.15 -11.09
CA ALA A 173 -22.96 -38.46 -11.67
C ALA A 173 -21.50 -38.89 -11.48
N HIS A 174 -20.56 -37.95 -11.63
CA HIS A 174 -19.14 -38.20 -11.38
C HIS A 174 -18.88 -38.62 -9.92
N PHE A 175 -19.38 -37.85 -8.96
CA PHE A 175 -19.10 -38.08 -7.54
C PHE A 175 -19.96 -39.18 -6.89
N HIS A 176 -21.11 -39.53 -7.46
CA HIS A 176 -21.92 -40.69 -7.05
C HIS A 176 -21.16 -42.02 -7.13
N GLN A 177 -20.07 -42.09 -7.91
CA GLN A 177 -19.16 -43.24 -7.91
C GLN A 177 -18.58 -43.54 -6.52
N ALA A 178 -18.51 -42.55 -5.62
CA ALA A 178 -18.04 -42.72 -4.25
C ALA A 178 -19.03 -43.45 -3.32
N LEU A 179 -20.28 -43.59 -3.75
CA LEU A 179 -21.30 -44.37 -3.03
C LEU A 179 -20.94 -45.87 -3.02
N ASP A 180 -20.25 -46.35 -4.06
CA ASP A 180 -19.59 -47.64 -4.02
C ASP A 180 -18.28 -47.53 -3.23
N ARG A 181 -18.35 -47.89 -1.95
CA ARG A 181 -17.21 -47.89 -1.04
C ARG A 181 -16.12 -48.91 -1.44
N GLY A 182 -16.43 -49.86 -2.33
CA GLY A 182 -15.46 -50.78 -2.93
C GLY A 182 -14.53 -50.11 -3.95
N ASN A 183 -14.90 -48.92 -4.44
CA ASN A 183 -14.15 -48.14 -5.42
C ASN A 183 -13.07 -47.24 -4.78
N ALA A 184 -12.54 -47.61 -3.62
CA ALA A 184 -11.54 -46.80 -2.92
C ALA A 184 -10.23 -46.71 -3.71
N HIS A 185 -9.61 -45.52 -3.72
CA HIS A 185 -8.40 -45.27 -4.48
C HIS A 185 -7.24 -46.19 -4.03
N PRO A 186 -6.42 -46.74 -4.95
CA PRO A 186 -5.32 -47.63 -4.58
C PRO A 186 -4.31 -47.04 -3.60
N LEU A 187 -4.13 -45.71 -3.58
CA LEU A 187 -3.25 -45.02 -2.63
C LEU A 187 -3.74 -45.09 -1.17
N HIS A 188 -4.98 -45.51 -0.92
CA HIS A 188 -5.46 -45.81 0.42
C HIS A 188 -5.03 -47.20 0.92
N ALA A 189 -4.43 -48.04 0.06
CA ALA A 189 -3.93 -49.35 0.45
C ALA A 189 -2.88 -49.19 1.56
N GLY A 190 -3.12 -49.85 2.70
CA GLY A 190 -2.22 -49.80 3.86
C GLY A 190 -2.46 -48.64 4.83
N ILE A 191 -3.33 -47.69 4.51
CA ILE A 191 -3.74 -46.63 5.45
C ILE A 191 -4.96 -47.12 6.24
N PRO A 192 -4.88 -47.30 7.58
CA PRO A 192 -6.03 -47.76 8.36
C PRO A 192 -7.15 -46.71 8.42
N GLY A 193 -8.33 -47.10 8.91
CA GLY A 193 -9.39 -46.15 9.27
C GLY A 193 -9.27 -45.68 10.73
N PRO A 194 -9.92 -44.57 11.11
CA PRO A 194 -10.73 -43.70 10.26
C PRO A 194 -9.89 -42.74 9.41
N ARG A 195 -10.37 -42.42 8.21
CA ARG A 195 -9.68 -41.53 7.26
C ARG A 195 -10.47 -40.23 7.08
N LEU A 196 -9.82 -39.10 7.36
CA LEU A 196 -10.42 -37.78 7.21
C LEU A 196 -9.69 -37.06 6.10
N GLY A 197 -10.40 -36.59 5.08
CA GLY A 197 -9.76 -36.19 3.83
C GLY A 197 -10.14 -34.81 3.33
N TYR A 198 -9.18 -34.15 2.70
CA TYR A 198 -9.39 -32.92 1.94
C TYR A 198 -8.76 -33.09 0.56
N TYR A 199 -9.45 -32.61 -0.47
CA TYR A 199 -8.80 -32.35 -1.74
C TYR A 199 -8.99 -30.91 -2.22
N GLY A 200 -7.97 -30.39 -2.88
CA GLY A 200 -7.93 -29.02 -3.35
C GLY A 200 -6.53 -28.46 -3.40
N VAL A 201 -6.40 -27.22 -3.87
CA VAL A 201 -5.12 -26.51 -3.87
C VAL A 201 -4.70 -26.25 -2.42
N ILE A 202 -3.49 -26.66 -2.05
CA ILE A 202 -2.90 -26.40 -0.75
C ILE A 202 -2.03 -25.14 -0.89
N ASP A 203 -2.58 -24.00 -0.49
CA ASP A 203 -1.93 -22.68 -0.54
C ASP A 203 -2.22 -21.87 0.74
N GLU A 204 -2.05 -20.55 0.70
CA GLU A 204 -2.34 -19.63 1.82
C GLU A 204 -3.77 -19.69 2.38
N ARG A 205 -4.71 -20.31 1.66
CA ARG A 205 -6.09 -20.54 2.12
C ARG A 205 -6.21 -21.78 2.98
N PHE A 206 -5.21 -22.66 3.03
CA PHE A 206 -5.23 -23.89 3.80
C PHE A 206 -4.75 -23.65 5.24
N ASP A 207 -5.54 -24.06 6.23
CA ASP A 207 -5.18 -23.94 7.65
C ASP A 207 -4.24 -25.09 8.07
N ALA A 208 -2.94 -24.93 7.76
CA ALA A 208 -1.89 -25.87 8.17
C ALA A 208 -1.80 -26.06 9.71
N PRO A 209 -1.95 -25.00 10.55
CA PRO A 209 -2.10 -25.15 11.99
C PRO A 209 -3.28 -26.02 12.44
N LEU A 210 -4.44 -25.91 11.79
CA LEU A 210 -5.59 -26.79 12.08
C LEU A 210 -5.28 -28.24 11.74
N LEU A 211 -4.66 -28.51 10.59
CA LEU A 211 -4.25 -29.86 10.21
C LEU A 211 -3.27 -30.46 11.23
N ALA A 212 -2.32 -29.65 11.69
CA ALA A 212 -1.41 -30.00 12.77
C ALA A 212 -2.16 -30.36 14.07
N ALA A 213 -3.11 -29.52 14.48
CA ALA A 213 -3.90 -29.73 15.69
C ALA A 213 -4.75 -31.02 15.62
N LEU A 214 -5.38 -31.30 14.47
CA LEU A 214 -6.10 -32.56 14.22
C LEU A 214 -5.18 -33.77 14.37
N ALA A 215 -3.99 -33.71 13.77
CA ALA A 215 -3.03 -34.81 13.79
C ALA A 215 -2.52 -35.11 15.20
N ASP A 216 -2.28 -34.06 15.99
CA ASP A 216 -1.73 -34.15 17.34
C ASP A 216 -2.81 -34.57 18.36
N ALA A 217 -4.07 -34.14 18.17
CA ALA A 217 -5.20 -34.51 19.03
C ALA A 217 -5.64 -35.97 18.86
N HIS A 218 -5.62 -36.48 17.62
CA HIS A 218 -6.03 -37.85 17.28
C HIS A 218 -4.98 -38.57 16.41
N PRO A 219 -3.91 -39.12 17.02
CA PRO A 219 -2.88 -39.86 16.30
C PRO A 219 -3.40 -41.10 15.55
N GLU A 220 -4.57 -41.62 15.92
CA GLU A 220 -5.25 -42.74 15.27
C GLU A 220 -5.96 -42.36 13.96
N TRP A 221 -6.35 -41.09 13.79
CA TRP A 221 -7.00 -40.61 12.57
C TRP A 221 -5.98 -40.47 11.44
N GLN A 222 -6.35 -40.90 10.24
CA GLN A 222 -5.52 -40.77 9.05
C GLN A 222 -5.96 -39.57 8.21
N LEU A 223 -5.16 -38.51 8.21
CA LEU A 223 -5.46 -37.26 7.54
C LEU A 223 -4.94 -37.28 6.11
N VAL A 224 -5.86 -37.37 5.14
CA VAL A 224 -5.54 -37.59 3.71
C VAL A 224 -5.66 -36.28 2.92
N MET A 225 -4.53 -35.71 2.52
CA MET A 225 -4.44 -34.43 1.83
C MET A 225 -4.10 -34.64 0.34
N VAL A 226 -5.02 -34.28 -0.54
CA VAL A 226 -4.89 -34.54 -1.99
C VAL A 226 -4.94 -33.22 -2.77
N GLY A 227 -3.81 -32.82 -3.32
CA GLY A 227 -3.75 -31.70 -4.24
C GLY A 227 -2.36 -31.08 -4.33
N PRO A 228 -2.18 -30.17 -5.30
CA PRO A 228 -0.91 -29.48 -5.49
C PRO A 228 -0.64 -28.47 -4.36
N VAL A 229 0.61 -28.39 -3.93
CA VAL A 229 1.09 -27.34 -3.03
C VAL A 229 1.63 -26.19 -3.88
N VAL A 230 1.05 -25.00 -3.74
CA VAL A 230 1.45 -23.80 -4.51
C VAL A 230 1.45 -22.57 -3.63
N LYS A 231 2.21 -21.54 -4.02
CA LYS A 231 2.34 -20.22 -3.34
C LYS A 231 2.91 -20.26 -1.91
N ILE A 232 3.00 -21.44 -1.30
CA ILE A 232 3.64 -21.68 -0.01
C ILE A 232 4.82 -22.62 -0.19
N ASP A 233 5.76 -22.58 0.74
CA ASP A 233 6.87 -23.53 0.81
C ASP A 233 6.32 -24.90 1.28
N PRO A 234 6.45 -25.99 0.49
CA PRO A 234 6.04 -27.32 0.91
C PRO A 234 6.68 -27.78 2.23
N ALA A 235 7.89 -27.29 2.55
CA ALA A 235 8.56 -27.61 3.81
C ALA A 235 7.87 -27.00 5.04
N SER A 236 6.98 -26.01 4.85
CA SER A 236 6.20 -25.41 5.93
C SER A 236 5.00 -26.26 6.37
N LEU A 237 4.63 -27.28 5.58
CA LEU A 237 3.48 -28.12 5.86
C LEU A 237 3.74 -29.09 7.02
N PRO A 238 2.74 -29.34 7.87
CA PRO A 238 2.88 -30.19 9.04
C PRO A 238 3.26 -31.64 8.68
N GLN A 239 4.35 -32.14 9.25
CA GLN A 239 4.81 -33.52 9.06
C GLN A 239 4.50 -34.37 10.30
N ARG A 240 3.41 -35.14 10.28
CA ARG A 240 3.08 -36.15 11.31
C ARG A 240 2.93 -37.53 10.65
N PRO A 241 3.17 -38.64 11.38
CA PRO A 241 3.06 -39.99 10.83
C PRO A 241 1.66 -40.34 10.28
N ASN A 242 0.63 -39.64 10.73
CA ASN A 242 -0.76 -39.84 10.36
C ASN A 242 -1.28 -38.81 9.34
N ILE A 243 -0.41 -37.97 8.76
CA ILE A 243 -0.74 -37.07 7.65
C ILE A 243 -0.16 -37.64 6.35
N HIS A 244 -1.01 -37.72 5.32
CA HIS A 244 -0.68 -38.31 4.02
C HIS A 244 -0.88 -37.27 2.92
N TYR A 245 0.20 -36.80 2.30
CA TYR A 245 0.16 -35.89 1.15
C TYR A 245 0.32 -36.65 -0.16
N PHE A 246 -0.70 -36.63 -1.01
CA PHE A 246 -0.69 -37.36 -2.29
C PHE A 246 -0.44 -36.47 -3.52
N GLY A 247 -0.21 -35.18 -3.32
CA GLY A 247 0.02 -34.23 -4.41
C GLY A 247 -1.20 -34.12 -5.35
N GLN A 248 -0.99 -33.54 -6.53
CA GLN A 248 -2.03 -33.38 -7.54
C GLN A 248 -2.49 -34.75 -8.06
N GLN A 249 -3.81 -34.96 -8.09
CA GLN A 249 -4.46 -36.13 -8.67
C GLN A 249 -5.43 -35.69 -9.76
N SER A 250 -5.72 -36.60 -10.71
CA SER A 250 -6.69 -36.31 -11.77
C SER A 250 -8.10 -36.14 -11.20
N TYR A 251 -8.93 -35.34 -11.87
CA TYR A 251 -10.34 -35.17 -11.51
C TYR A 251 -11.09 -36.51 -11.44
N ASP A 252 -10.74 -37.43 -12.34
CA ASP A 252 -11.32 -38.77 -12.43
C ASP A 252 -11.03 -39.65 -11.20
N ALA A 253 -9.95 -39.35 -10.46
CA ALA A 253 -9.54 -40.11 -9.29
C ALA A 253 -10.25 -39.65 -8.00
N LEU A 254 -10.78 -38.42 -7.97
CA LEU A 254 -11.33 -37.81 -6.75
C LEU A 254 -12.49 -38.61 -6.12
N PRO A 255 -13.45 -39.18 -6.89
CA PRO A 255 -14.50 -40.02 -6.30
C PRO A 255 -13.95 -41.27 -5.60
N GLN A 256 -12.83 -41.82 -6.08
CA GLN A 256 -12.19 -42.98 -5.44
C GLN A 256 -11.55 -42.61 -4.10
N PHE A 257 -11.04 -41.37 -3.97
CA PHE A 257 -10.60 -40.87 -2.68
C PHE A 257 -11.79 -40.73 -1.71
N LEU A 258 -12.89 -40.11 -2.15
CA LEU A 258 -14.10 -40.00 -1.32
C LEU A 258 -14.62 -41.38 -0.89
N ALA A 259 -14.61 -42.38 -1.79
CA ALA A 259 -15.00 -43.76 -1.50
C ALA A 259 -14.19 -44.40 -0.35
N GLY A 260 -13.02 -43.86 -0.02
CA GLY A 260 -12.18 -44.31 1.08
C GLY A 260 -12.20 -43.46 2.34
N TRP A 261 -12.90 -42.31 2.37
CA TRP A 261 -12.91 -41.38 3.51
C TRP A 261 -14.15 -41.53 4.40
N ASP A 262 -13.98 -41.34 5.70
CA ASP A 262 -15.06 -41.40 6.68
C ASP A 262 -15.65 -40.00 6.97
N VAL A 263 -14.82 -38.95 6.91
CA VAL A 263 -15.22 -37.54 7.04
C VAL A 263 -14.46 -36.69 6.04
N CYS A 264 -15.15 -35.77 5.38
CA CYS A 264 -14.54 -34.81 4.48
C CYS A 264 -14.24 -33.49 5.21
N LEU A 265 -13.07 -32.91 4.95
CA LEU A 265 -12.60 -31.69 5.61
C LEU A 265 -12.66 -30.51 4.65
N LEU A 266 -12.94 -29.33 5.19
CA LEU A 266 -12.80 -28.03 4.54
C LEU A 266 -11.99 -27.11 5.49
N PRO A 267 -10.68 -27.37 5.67
CA PRO A 267 -9.84 -26.69 6.65
C PRO A 267 -9.30 -25.37 6.09
N PHE A 268 -10.19 -24.41 5.81
CA PHE A 268 -9.79 -23.11 5.27
C PHE A 268 -9.33 -22.17 6.38
N ALA A 269 -8.18 -21.53 6.20
CA ALA A 269 -7.71 -20.47 7.08
C ALA A 269 -8.65 -19.27 6.97
N LEU A 270 -9.11 -18.71 8.09
CA LEU A 270 -10.00 -17.55 8.11
C LEU A 270 -9.20 -16.25 7.93
N ASN A 271 -9.04 -15.81 6.68
CA ASN A 271 -8.27 -14.63 6.32
C ASN A 271 -8.94 -13.88 5.14
N GLU A 272 -8.34 -12.79 4.66
CA GLU A 272 -8.91 -11.99 3.56
C GLU A 272 -9.13 -12.81 2.28
N SER A 273 -8.24 -13.75 1.97
CA SER A 273 -8.31 -14.58 0.74
C SER A 273 -9.45 -15.62 0.75
N THR A 274 -9.96 -15.96 1.94
CA THR A 274 -11.08 -16.90 2.11
C THR A 274 -12.41 -16.22 2.43
N ARG A 275 -12.44 -14.88 2.56
CA ARG A 275 -13.66 -14.13 2.89
C ARG A 275 -14.80 -14.32 1.88
N TYR A 276 -14.47 -14.50 0.60
CA TYR A 276 -15.44 -14.56 -0.50
C TYR A 276 -15.43 -15.90 -1.25
N ILE A 277 -14.88 -16.96 -0.64
CA ILE A 277 -14.81 -18.26 -1.32
C ILE A 277 -16.15 -19.00 -1.21
N SER A 278 -16.55 -19.64 -2.30
CA SER A 278 -17.69 -20.57 -2.35
C SER A 278 -17.19 -21.95 -2.81
N PRO A 279 -16.79 -22.82 -1.87
CA PRO A 279 -16.07 -24.05 -2.21
C PRO A 279 -16.97 -25.09 -2.86
N THR A 280 -16.65 -25.50 -4.09
CA THR A 280 -17.36 -26.59 -4.82
C THR A 280 -17.37 -27.91 -4.03
N LYS A 281 -16.33 -28.14 -3.21
CA LYS A 281 -16.09 -29.36 -2.44
C LYS A 281 -17.28 -29.73 -1.56
N VAL A 282 -18.00 -28.74 -1.03
CA VAL A 282 -19.20 -28.99 -0.21
C VAL A 282 -20.21 -29.83 -0.99
N LEU A 283 -20.53 -29.43 -2.22
CA LEU A 283 -21.50 -30.14 -3.07
C LEU A 283 -20.96 -31.49 -3.56
N GLU A 284 -19.65 -31.57 -3.80
CA GLU A 284 -18.99 -32.82 -4.21
C GLU A 284 -19.02 -33.86 -3.07
N TYR A 285 -18.83 -33.43 -1.82
CA TYR A 285 -18.95 -34.28 -0.64
C TYR A 285 -20.40 -34.69 -0.37
N MET A 286 -21.35 -33.78 -0.60
CA MET A 286 -22.80 -34.09 -0.53
C MET A 286 -23.21 -35.13 -1.58
N ALA A 287 -22.70 -35.03 -2.81
CA ALA A 287 -22.93 -36.02 -3.86
C ALA A 287 -22.35 -37.40 -3.50
N ALA A 288 -21.23 -37.43 -2.77
CA ALA A 288 -20.68 -38.67 -2.21
C ALA A 288 -21.40 -39.16 -0.94
N GLU A 289 -22.39 -38.42 -0.43
CA GLU A 289 -23.11 -38.70 0.82
C GLU A 289 -22.19 -38.88 2.03
N LEU A 290 -21.15 -38.03 2.12
CA LEU A 290 -20.18 -38.05 3.20
C LEU A 290 -20.37 -36.88 4.17
N PRO A 291 -20.28 -37.12 5.49
CA PRO A 291 -20.29 -36.03 6.45
C PRO A 291 -19.07 -35.13 6.22
N SER A 292 -19.27 -33.82 6.32
CA SER A 292 -18.21 -32.84 6.11
C SER A 292 -18.12 -31.81 7.23
N VAL A 293 -16.89 -31.44 7.58
CA VAL A 293 -16.59 -30.43 8.60
C VAL A 293 -15.86 -29.26 7.93
N SER A 294 -16.32 -28.04 8.18
CA SER A 294 -15.77 -26.81 7.62
C SER A 294 -15.39 -25.82 8.72
N THR A 295 -14.35 -25.03 8.46
CA THR A 295 -14.19 -23.76 9.17
C THR A 295 -15.32 -22.82 8.77
N ALA A 296 -15.55 -21.77 9.55
CA ALA A 296 -16.62 -20.78 9.38
C ALA A 296 -16.46 -19.90 8.11
N ILE A 297 -16.55 -20.53 6.95
CA ILE A 297 -16.64 -19.89 5.65
C ILE A 297 -18.10 -19.48 5.43
N LYS A 298 -18.32 -18.19 5.19
CA LYS A 298 -19.66 -17.60 5.07
C LYS A 298 -20.55 -18.32 4.04
N ASP A 299 -20.03 -18.58 2.84
CA ASP A 299 -20.80 -19.25 1.77
C ASP A 299 -20.93 -20.77 2.00
N VAL A 300 -20.47 -21.29 3.14
CA VAL A 300 -20.79 -22.64 3.65
C VAL A 300 -21.75 -22.56 4.83
N GLU A 301 -21.46 -21.67 5.79
CA GLU A 301 -22.23 -21.49 7.02
C GLU A 301 -23.66 -21.01 6.77
N ASP A 302 -23.82 -19.98 5.94
CA ASP A 302 -25.12 -19.40 5.64
C ASP A 302 -26.08 -20.42 4.96
N PRO A 303 -25.67 -21.12 3.88
CA PRO A 303 -26.58 -22.04 3.17
C PRO A 303 -26.62 -23.48 3.70
N TYR A 304 -25.60 -23.96 4.42
CA TYR A 304 -25.43 -25.40 4.67
C TYR A 304 -25.17 -25.77 6.14
N SER A 305 -25.31 -24.87 7.11
CA SER A 305 -25.07 -25.15 8.54
C SER A 305 -25.96 -26.25 9.15
N ASP A 306 -27.06 -26.62 8.49
CA ASP A 306 -27.91 -27.74 8.92
C ASP A 306 -27.53 -29.10 8.28
N ILE A 307 -26.50 -29.12 7.45
CA ILE A 307 -25.94 -30.28 6.73
C ILE A 307 -24.43 -30.45 6.99
N VAL A 308 -23.69 -29.35 7.04
CA VAL A 308 -22.24 -29.30 7.25
C VAL A 308 -21.97 -28.85 8.67
N TRP A 309 -21.08 -29.56 9.39
CA TRP A 309 -20.61 -29.06 10.67
C TRP A 309 -19.69 -27.87 10.43
N VAL A 310 -20.02 -26.74 11.03
CA VAL A 310 -19.23 -25.51 10.94
C VAL A 310 -18.59 -25.23 12.29
N ALA A 311 -17.29 -24.99 12.28
CA ALA A 311 -16.50 -24.70 13.47
C ALA A 311 -15.80 -23.34 13.38
N HIS A 312 -15.78 -22.62 14.50
CA HIS A 312 -15.17 -21.28 14.63
C HIS A 312 -13.80 -21.32 15.33
N SER A 313 -13.38 -22.48 15.82
CA SER A 313 -12.07 -22.71 16.44
C SER A 313 -11.52 -24.09 16.08
N HIS A 314 -10.21 -24.29 16.31
CA HIS A 314 -9.58 -25.60 16.09
C HIS A 314 -10.16 -26.68 17.01
N GLU A 315 -10.49 -26.34 18.26
CA GLU A 315 -11.13 -27.24 19.23
C GLU A 315 -12.53 -27.66 18.76
N GLU A 316 -13.36 -26.71 18.33
CA GLU A 316 -14.68 -27.00 17.77
C GLU A 316 -14.59 -27.86 16.52
N PHE A 317 -13.58 -27.62 15.67
CA PHE A 317 -13.40 -28.38 14.43
C PHE A 317 -13.03 -29.84 14.73
N ILE A 318 -12.15 -30.07 15.71
CA ILE A 318 -11.81 -31.41 16.21
C ILE A 318 -13.07 -32.09 16.75
N GLY A 319 -13.82 -31.43 17.64
CA GLY A 319 -15.06 -31.97 18.21
C GLY A 319 -16.14 -32.26 17.16
N ALA A 320 -16.23 -31.45 16.12
CA ALA A 320 -17.11 -31.71 14.98
C ALA A 320 -16.69 -32.95 14.18
N CYS A 321 -15.38 -33.19 14.01
CA CYS A 321 -14.88 -34.43 13.40
C CYS A 321 -15.21 -35.66 14.26
N GLU A 322 -15.05 -35.57 15.58
CA GLU A 322 -15.45 -36.64 16.52
C GLU A 322 -16.95 -36.95 16.39
N ALA A 323 -17.79 -35.91 16.36
CA ALA A 323 -19.23 -36.05 16.20
C ALA A 323 -19.63 -36.68 14.86
N ALA A 324 -18.96 -36.29 13.76
CA ALA A 324 -19.17 -36.85 12.44
C ALA A 324 -18.79 -38.34 12.38
N LEU A 325 -17.69 -38.74 13.02
CA LEU A 325 -17.26 -40.14 13.13
C LEU A 325 -18.20 -40.97 14.03
N ALA A 326 -18.71 -40.40 15.11
CA ALA A 326 -19.63 -41.04 16.05
C ALA A 326 -21.10 -41.06 15.58
N MET A 327 -21.39 -40.53 14.39
CA MET A 327 -22.75 -40.37 13.88
C MET A 327 -23.49 -41.71 13.75
N THR A 328 -24.69 -41.77 14.32
CA THR A 328 -25.54 -42.97 14.25
C THR A 328 -26.09 -43.20 12.84
N PRO A 329 -26.42 -44.44 12.46
CA PRO A 329 -27.00 -44.74 11.14
C PRO A 329 -28.30 -43.96 10.85
N VAL A 330 -29.11 -43.68 11.87
CA VAL A 330 -30.36 -42.91 11.72
C VAL A 330 -30.07 -41.46 11.36
N LEU A 331 -29.13 -40.82 12.07
CA LEU A 331 -28.71 -39.45 11.76
C LEU A 331 -28.04 -39.37 10.39
N ARG A 332 -27.22 -40.36 10.04
CA ARG A 332 -26.59 -40.45 8.71
C ARG A 332 -27.62 -40.55 7.59
N ALA A 333 -28.65 -41.39 7.74
CA ALA A 333 -29.71 -41.50 6.74
C ALA A 333 -30.48 -40.18 6.55
N ALA A 334 -30.81 -39.49 7.64
CA ALA A 334 -31.47 -38.18 7.59
C ALA A 334 -30.58 -37.11 6.94
N LEU A 335 -29.28 -37.13 7.23
CA LEU A 335 -28.31 -36.24 6.61
C LEU A 335 -28.20 -36.47 5.10
N ASN A 336 -28.10 -37.73 4.67
CA ASN A 336 -28.03 -38.09 3.25
C ASN A 336 -29.27 -37.63 2.47
N GLU A 337 -30.46 -37.68 3.06
CA GLU A 337 -31.69 -37.16 2.44
C GLU A 337 -31.60 -35.66 2.16
N LYS A 338 -31.10 -34.87 3.13
CA LYS A 338 -30.85 -33.44 2.94
C LYS A 338 -29.79 -33.17 1.87
N MET A 339 -28.69 -33.91 1.89
CA MET A 339 -27.61 -33.78 0.91
C MET A 339 -28.12 -34.01 -0.52
N ARG A 340 -28.90 -35.08 -0.74
CA ARG A 340 -29.52 -35.37 -2.04
C ARG A 340 -30.44 -34.23 -2.49
N ALA A 341 -31.28 -33.72 -1.59
CA ALA A 341 -32.17 -32.60 -1.92
C ALA A 341 -31.40 -31.34 -2.37
N VAL A 342 -30.23 -31.06 -1.81
CA VAL A 342 -29.36 -29.97 -2.28
C VAL A 342 -28.75 -30.29 -3.64
N VAL A 343 -28.14 -31.48 -3.79
CA VAL A 343 -27.45 -31.91 -5.02
C VAL A 343 -28.41 -31.93 -6.21
N ASP A 344 -29.63 -32.46 -6.05
CA ASP A 344 -30.66 -32.55 -7.08
C ASP A 344 -31.09 -31.18 -7.64
N ASN A 345 -30.87 -30.10 -6.87
CA ASN A 345 -31.20 -28.73 -7.26
C ASN A 345 -30.01 -27.97 -7.87
N THR A 346 -28.88 -28.63 -8.12
CA THR A 346 -27.68 -28.02 -8.72
C THR A 346 -27.23 -28.79 -9.97
N SER A 347 -26.78 -28.09 -11.00
CA SER A 347 -26.26 -28.73 -12.22
C SER A 347 -25.37 -27.77 -13.00
N TRP A 348 -24.22 -28.28 -13.46
CA TRP A 348 -23.35 -27.52 -14.36
C TRP A 348 -23.98 -27.29 -15.73
N GLU A 349 -24.84 -28.20 -16.20
CA GLU A 349 -25.64 -28.05 -17.43
C GLU A 349 -26.62 -26.89 -17.30
N ALA A 350 -27.45 -26.90 -16.24
CA ALA A 350 -28.41 -25.82 -15.99
C ALA A 350 -27.71 -24.46 -15.83
N THR A 351 -26.58 -24.43 -15.11
CA THR A 351 -25.76 -23.22 -14.95
C THR A 351 -25.22 -22.72 -16.29
N ALA A 352 -24.63 -23.61 -17.10
CA ALA A 352 -24.10 -23.24 -18.41
C ALA A 352 -25.21 -22.77 -19.37
N ASP A 353 -26.39 -23.39 -19.33
CA ASP A 353 -27.55 -22.97 -20.12
C ASP A 353 -28.08 -21.60 -19.71
N ALA A 354 -28.16 -21.33 -18.42
CA ALA A 354 -28.56 -20.02 -17.90
C ALA A 354 -27.55 -18.92 -18.31
N MET A 355 -26.24 -19.18 -18.16
CA MET A 355 -25.21 -18.28 -18.66
C MET A 355 -25.31 -18.07 -20.17
N ARG A 356 -25.52 -19.14 -20.95
CA ARG A 356 -25.70 -19.07 -22.40
C ARG A 356 -26.91 -18.22 -22.79
N ALA A 357 -28.02 -18.34 -22.08
CA ALA A 357 -29.21 -17.52 -22.31
C ALA A 357 -28.89 -16.03 -22.11
N LEU A 358 -28.11 -15.68 -21.08
CA LEU A 358 -27.64 -14.31 -20.85
C LEU A 358 -26.67 -13.83 -21.94
N LEU A 359 -25.72 -14.67 -22.38
CA LEU A 359 -24.81 -14.36 -23.50
C LEU A 359 -25.57 -14.11 -24.81
N ALA A 360 -26.65 -14.85 -25.07
CA ALA A 360 -27.47 -14.70 -26.26
C ALA A 360 -28.42 -13.49 -26.19
N GLY A 361 -28.94 -13.19 -24.99
CA GLY A 361 -29.92 -12.13 -24.76
C GLY A 361 -29.31 -10.74 -24.51
N THR A 362 -28.02 -10.65 -24.20
CA THR A 362 -27.37 -9.35 -23.93
C THR A 362 -26.87 -8.72 -25.23
N PRO A 363 -27.37 -7.53 -25.61
CA PRO A 363 -26.84 -6.82 -26.77
C PRO A 363 -25.44 -6.27 -26.48
N PRO A 364 -24.54 -6.22 -27.48
CA PRO A 364 -23.24 -5.57 -27.34
C PRO A 364 -23.39 -4.11 -26.92
N SER A 365 -22.78 -3.68 -25.81
CA SER A 365 -22.78 -2.25 -25.46
C SER A 365 -21.85 -1.41 -26.36
N GLY A 366 -20.98 -2.07 -27.13
CA GLY A 366 -19.96 -1.45 -27.95
C GLY A 366 -18.84 -0.76 -27.15
N LYS A 367 -18.86 -0.83 -25.81
CA LYS A 367 -17.84 -0.21 -24.94
C LYS A 367 -16.46 -0.83 -25.17
N GLY A 368 -16.38 -2.16 -25.27
CA GLY A 368 -15.15 -2.88 -25.59
C GLY A 368 -14.62 -2.56 -27.00
N ALA A 369 -15.50 -2.48 -28.00
CA ALA A 369 -15.13 -2.16 -29.38
C ALA A 369 -14.62 -0.71 -29.56
N LYS A 370 -15.08 0.24 -28.73
CA LYS A 370 -14.58 1.63 -28.74
C LYS A 370 -13.14 1.74 -28.25
N LEU A 371 -12.70 0.87 -27.34
CA LEU A 371 -11.27 0.76 -26.96
C LEU A 371 -10.42 0.26 -28.14
N SER A 372 -10.93 -0.70 -28.92
CA SER A 372 -10.23 -1.25 -30.10
C SER A 372 -9.99 -0.26 -31.24
N GLN A 373 -10.78 0.82 -31.34
CA GLN A 373 -10.68 1.78 -32.45
C GLN A 373 -9.74 2.96 -32.18
N GLN A 374 -9.27 3.15 -30.94
CA GLN A 374 -8.37 4.28 -30.58
C GLN A 374 -6.89 4.04 -30.93
N ASP A 375 -6.48 2.80 -31.23
CA ASP A 375 -5.06 2.42 -31.47
C ASP A 375 -4.61 2.44 -32.96
N GLY A 376 -5.48 2.84 -33.90
CA GLY A 376 -5.19 2.83 -35.34
C GLY A 376 -4.27 3.94 -35.89
N THR A 377 -3.84 4.90 -35.06
CA THR A 377 -2.93 5.99 -35.46
C THR A 377 -1.55 5.80 -34.85
N ARG A 378 -0.54 5.59 -35.72
CA ARG A 378 0.88 5.39 -35.40
C ARG A 378 1.40 6.31 -34.29
N VAL A 379 2.12 5.66 -33.38
CA VAL A 379 3.00 6.19 -32.34
C VAL A 379 3.99 7.21 -32.90
N ALA A 380 3.82 8.46 -32.50
CA ALA A 380 4.88 9.47 -32.45
C ALA A 380 4.87 10.04 -31.02
N ALA A 381 6.05 10.13 -30.42
CA ALA A 381 6.25 10.71 -29.11
C ALA A 381 5.69 12.14 -29.07
N ALA A 382 4.60 12.35 -28.32
CA ALA A 382 4.12 13.63 -27.82
C ALA A 382 2.97 13.38 -26.83
N ASP A 383 3.12 13.97 -25.64
CA ASP A 383 2.07 14.45 -24.72
C ASP A 383 0.66 13.84 -24.87
N ALA A 384 0.32 12.89 -24.00
CA ALA A 384 -1.03 12.37 -23.88
C ALA A 384 -1.91 13.34 -23.05
N PRO A 385 -3.06 13.79 -23.58
CA PRO A 385 -3.95 14.71 -22.88
C PRO A 385 -4.80 13.99 -21.83
N ALA A 386 -4.96 14.65 -20.69
CA ALA A 386 -5.96 14.33 -19.69
C ALA A 386 -7.36 14.27 -20.33
N ASN A 387 -8.05 13.13 -20.22
CA ASN A 387 -9.48 13.10 -20.49
C ASN A 387 -10.23 12.28 -19.45
N SER A 388 -10.86 13.06 -18.57
CA SER A 388 -12.10 12.84 -17.84
C SER A 388 -12.80 11.49 -18.02
N ALA A 389 -12.91 10.76 -16.92
CA ALA A 389 -13.95 9.76 -16.77
C ALA A 389 -15.31 10.47 -16.86
N VAL A 390 -16.06 10.20 -17.92
CA VAL A 390 -17.44 10.65 -18.07
C VAL A 390 -18.28 9.99 -16.97
N VAL A 391 -18.61 10.78 -15.94
CA VAL A 391 -19.62 10.46 -14.93
C VAL A 391 -20.97 10.51 -15.61
N ASN A 392 -21.72 9.41 -15.56
CA ASN A 392 -23.07 9.31 -16.09
C ASN A 392 -24.02 10.21 -15.26
N PRO A 393 -24.60 11.29 -15.82
CA PRO A 393 -25.34 12.31 -15.05
C PRO A 393 -26.75 11.89 -14.60
N MET A 394 -27.10 10.60 -14.62
CA MET A 394 -28.48 10.13 -14.40
C MET A 394 -28.66 8.94 -13.45
N ARG A 395 -27.73 8.67 -12.51
CA ARG A 395 -28.09 7.81 -11.36
C ARG A 395 -28.77 8.69 -10.30
N GLN A 396 -30.09 8.56 -10.19
CA GLN A 396 -30.87 9.10 -9.09
C GLN A 396 -30.25 8.66 -7.75
N ALA A 397 -30.14 9.63 -6.84
CA ALA A 397 -29.56 9.53 -5.52
C ALA A 397 -30.04 8.30 -4.75
N SER A 398 -29.18 7.27 -4.63
CA SER A 398 -29.17 6.52 -3.38
C SER A 398 -28.79 7.52 -2.29
N ALA A 399 -29.66 7.74 -1.31
CA ALA A 399 -29.54 8.79 -0.30
C ALA A 399 -28.08 9.02 0.10
N ALA A 400 -27.49 10.13 -0.36
CA ALA A 400 -26.13 10.49 0.00
C ALA A 400 -26.08 10.63 1.52
N GLN A 401 -25.15 9.92 2.16
CA GLN A 401 -24.97 10.06 3.59
C GLN A 401 -24.42 11.47 3.82
N ARG A 402 -25.28 12.35 4.34
CA ARG A 402 -24.93 13.75 4.58
C ARG A 402 -24.14 13.83 5.87
N THR A 403 -22.95 14.40 5.77
CA THR A 403 -22.00 14.52 6.87
C THR A 403 -21.75 15.98 7.13
N GLY A 404 -21.70 16.40 8.40
CA GLY A 404 -21.42 17.79 8.72
C GLY A 404 -20.01 18.17 8.28
N CYS A 405 -19.00 17.38 8.66
CA CYS A 405 -17.62 17.60 8.23
C CYS A 405 -17.03 16.28 7.74
N LEU A 406 -16.44 16.30 6.55
CA LEU A 406 -15.70 15.17 6.01
C LEU A 406 -14.20 15.52 6.04
N ILE A 407 -13.37 14.61 6.54
CA ILE A 407 -11.91 14.78 6.56
C ILE A 407 -11.30 13.69 5.69
N VAL A 408 -10.44 14.06 4.74
CA VAL A 408 -9.71 13.11 3.89
C VAL A 408 -8.25 13.02 4.34
N GLY A 409 -7.90 11.84 4.85
CA GLY A 409 -6.57 11.46 5.34
C GLY A 409 -6.48 11.44 6.88
N ALA A 410 -6.10 10.32 7.47
CA ALA A 410 -5.91 10.14 8.91
C ALA A 410 -4.43 10.24 9.32
N GLY A 411 -3.69 11.17 8.73
CA GLY A 411 -2.38 11.58 9.22
C GLY A 411 -2.47 12.45 10.49
N PRO A 412 -1.33 12.91 11.04
CA PRO A 412 -1.27 13.81 12.19
C PRO A 412 -2.28 14.98 12.14
N THR A 413 -2.38 15.63 10.98
CA THR A 413 -3.30 16.76 10.77
C THR A 413 -4.76 16.33 10.81
N GLY A 414 -5.14 15.26 10.10
CA GLY A 414 -6.52 14.80 10.04
C GLY A 414 -7.02 14.25 11.37
N LEU A 415 -6.16 13.51 12.09
CA LEU A 415 -6.44 13.03 13.44
C LEU A 415 -6.61 14.20 14.42
N SER A 416 -5.75 15.22 14.33
CA SER A 416 -5.88 16.41 15.16
C SER A 416 -7.16 17.20 14.82
N ALA A 417 -7.53 17.33 13.54
CA ALA A 417 -8.80 17.95 13.16
C ALA A 417 -10.01 17.17 13.73
N ALA A 418 -10.02 15.85 13.56
CA ALA A 418 -11.07 14.97 14.08
C ALA A 418 -11.19 15.00 15.61
N TYR A 419 -10.06 15.17 16.33
CA TYR A 419 -10.03 15.35 17.78
C TYR A 419 -10.73 16.63 18.24
N HIS A 420 -10.61 17.71 17.47
CA HIS A 420 -11.23 18.99 17.81
C HIS A 420 -12.70 19.06 17.42
N LEU A 421 -13.13 18.32 16.40
CA LEU A 421 -14.49 18.36 15.85
C LEU A 421 -15.50 17.45 16.59
N GLY A 422 -16.78 17.60 16.23
CA GLY A 422 -17.92 16.91 16.84
C GLY A 422 -18.21 15.52 16.28
N ALA A 423 -19.27 14.89 16.81
CA ALA A 423 -19.71 13.54 16.41
C ALA A 423 -20.26 13.46 14.97
N ASP A 424 -20.57 14.59 14.36
CA ASP A 424 -21.02 14.76 12.98
C ASP A 424 -19.88 14.73 11.94
N THR A 425 -18.67 14.38 12.38
CA THR A 425 -17.47 14.32 11.55
C THR A 425 -17.18 12.89 11.12
N VAL A 426 -16.81 12.71 9.85
CA VAL A 426 -16.27 11.44 9.33
C VAL A 426 -14.83 11.67 8.85
N LEU A 427 -13.89 10.90 9.38
CA LEU A 427 -12.49 10.87 8.96
C LEU A 427 -12.25 9.64 8.08
N LEU A 428 -11.84 9.87 6.83
CA LEU A 428 -11.54 8.82 5.86
C LEU A 428 -10.04 8.57 5.76
N GLU A 429 -9.64 7.31 5.72
CA GLU A 429 -8.26 6.88 5.49
C GLU A 429 -8.24 5.72 4.50
N ARG A 430 -7.45 5.85 3.42
CA ARG A 430 -7.33 4.80 2.41
C ARG A 430 -6.59 3.56 2.93
N ASN A 431 -5.72 3.72 3.92
CA ASN A 431 -4.95 2.62 4.51
C ASN A 431 -5.75 1.88 5.58
N ALA A 432 -5.30 0.67 5.91
CA ALA A 432 -5.85 -0.14 7.00
C ALA A 432 -5.51 0.39 8.41
N THR A 433 -4.64 1.41 8.52
CA THR A 433 -4.23 2.02 9.79
C THR A 433 -4.07 3.53 9.63
N VAL A 434 -4.36 4.27 10.70
CA VAL A 434 -4.13 5.72 10.79
C VAL A 434 -2.64 6.04 10.93
N GLY A 435 -2.27 7.30 10.71
CA GLY A 435 -0.94 7.83 10.97
C GLY A 435 -0.25 8.43 9.75
N GLY A 436 -0.74 8.18 8.54
CA GLY A 436 -0.13 8.69 7.30
C GLY A 436 1.36 8.31 7.19
N TRP A 437 2.23 9.30 7.10
CA TRP A 437 3.68 9.09 7.10
C TRP A 437 4.32 8.99 8.48
N CYS A 438 3.53 9.19 9.55
CA CYS A 438 3.96 9.02 10.94
C CYS A 438 3.65 7.60 11.47
N ARG A 439 3.47 6.63 10.56
CA ARG A 439 3.25 5.22 10.89
C ARG A 439 4.56 4.52 11.25
N SER A 440 4.42 3.37 11.91
CA SER A 440 5.51 2.47 12.25
C SER A 440 5.20 1.05 11.79
N ILE A 441 6.25 0.27 11.52
CA ILE A 441 6.23 -1.12 11.11
C ILE A 441 6.93 -1.93 12.19
N GLN A 442 6.36 -3.09 12.53
CA GLN A 442 7.04 -4.09 13.34
C GLN A 442 7.50 -5.24 12.45
N ASP A 443 8.75 -5.64 12.60
CA ASP A 443 9.34 -6.70 11.80
C ASP A 443 10.45 -7.41 12.57
N GLN A 444 10.31 -8.73 12.78
CA GLN A 444 11.24 -9.57 13.56
C GLN A 444 11.63 -8.96 14.94
N GLY A 445 10.66 -8.32 15.63
CA GLY A 445 10.88 -7.68 16.93
C GLY A 445 11.50 -6.28 16.88
N PHE A 446 11.84 -5.77 15.70
CA PHE A 446 12.25 -4.37 15.49
C PHE A 446 11.03 -3.50 15.19
N THR A 447 11.09 -2.24 15.61
CA THR A 447 10.12 -1.20 15.22
C THR A 447 10.80 -0.14 14.37
N PHE A 448 10.31 0.07 13.15
CA PHE A 448 10.80 1.07 12.21
C PHE A 448 9.70 2.07 11.87
N ASP A 449 10.01 3.36 11.87
CA ASP A 449 9.09 4.38 11.39
C ASP A 449 9.18 4.53 9.86
N TYR A 450 8.14 5.11 9.25
CA TYR A 450 8.16 5.56 7.85
C TYR A 450 9.08 6.80 7.72
N ALA A 451 10.40 6.60 7.80
CA ALA A 451 11.46 7.60 8.00
C ALA A 451 11.58 8.11 9.46
N GLY A 452 12.66 8.83 9.78
CA GLY A 452 12.96 9.28 11.14
C GLY A 452 12.00 10.36 11.67
N HIS A 453 11.34 10.08 12.79
CA HIS A 453 10.42 11.01 13.47
C HIS A 453 10.83 11.26 14.93
N ILE A 454 10.59 12.48 15.42
CA ILE A 454 10.85 12.88 16.80
C ILE A 454 9.77 13.86 17.28
N MET A 455 9.48 13.85 18.59
CA MET A 455 8.62 14.83 19.24
C MET A 455 9.46 16.01 19.72
N PHE A 456 9.16 17.20 19.25
CA PHE A 456 9.67 18.44 19.85
C PHE A 456 8.66 19.56 19.58
N SER A 457 8.55 20.51 20.51
CA SER A 457 7.72 21.70 20.36
C SER A 457 8.09 22.70 21.46
N ASN A 458 7.99 23.99 21.15
CA ASN A 458 7.98 25.06 22.15
C ASN A 458 6.56 25.55 22.47
N ASP A 459 5.55 25.03 21.78
CA ASP A 459 4.15 25.39 21.97
C ASP A 459 3.58 24.63 23.20
N PRO A 460 3.14 25.34 24.26
CA PRO A 460 2.62 24.71 25.47
C PRO A 460 1.39 23.82 25.23
N TYR A 461 0.57 24.15 24.24
CA TYR A 461 -0.59 23.34 23.88
C TYR A 461 -0.16 22.00 23.28
N VAL A 462 0.84 22.00 22.39
CA VAL A 462 1.36 20.75 21.79
C VAL A 462 2.03 19.87 22.84
N LEU A 463 2.78 20.46 23.77
CA LEU A 463 3.39 19.71 24.88
C LEU A 463 2.34 19.01 25.74
N LYS A 464 1.28 19.73 26.12
CA LYS A 464 0.15 19.15 26.85
C LYS A 464 -0.57 18.07 26.04
N LEU A 465 -0.64 18.23 24.71
CA LEU A 465 -1.23 17.22 23.84
C LEU A 465 -0.39 15.94 23.84
N TYR A 466 0.95 16.02 23.84
CA TYR A 466 1.80 14.82 24.00
C TYR A 466 1.48 14.08 25.31
N ASP A 467 1.27 14.80 26.41
CA ASP A 467 0.89 14.20 27.69
C ASP A 467 -0.46 13.49 27.64
N ILE A 468 -1.45 14.08 26.98
CA ILE A 468 -2.78 13.48 26.80
C ILE A 468 -2.68 12.20 25.96
N LEU A 469 -1.95 12.24 24.85
CA LEU A 469 -1.93 11.14 23.87
C LEU A 469 -1.07 9.96 24.30
N LEU A 470 0.00 10.20 25.06
CA LEU A 470 0.98 9.16 25.42
C LEU A 470 1.03 8.84 26.91
N GLY A 471 0.64 9.76 27.79
CA GLY A 471 0.81 9.60 29.24
C GLY A 471 2.25 9.23 29.59
N ASP A 472 2.42 8.10 30.30
CA ASP A 472 3.73 7.58 30.73
C ASP A 472 4.58 6.95 29.60
N ASN A 473 4.01 6.78 28.40
CA ASN A 473 4.68 6.21 27.22
C ASN A 473 5.62 7.20 26.51
N GLN A 474 6.12 8.22 27.21
CA GLN A 474 7.03 9.23 26.65
C GLN A 474 8.47 8.98 27.10
N HIS A 475 9.43 9.15 26.19
CA HIS A 475 10.86 9.12 26.46
C HIS A 475 11.52 10.41 25.97
N TRP A 476 11.95 11.27 26.90
CA TRP A 476 12.59 12.55 26.60
C TRP A 476 14.11 12.48 26.82
N GLN A 477 14.90 12.95 25.85
CA GLN A 477 16.36 12.86 25.91
C GLN A 477 17.07 13.99 25.16
N MET A 478 18.38 14.09 25.38
CA MET A 478 19.25 15.02 24.68
C MET A 478 19.66 14.46 23.32
N ARG A 479 19.71 15.33 22.32
CA ARG A 479 19.97 14.95 20.94
C ARG A 479 21.44 14.67 20.64
N GLU A 480 21.76 13.42 20.36
CA GLU A 480 23.00 13.02 19.66
C GLU A 480 22.82 12.92 18.13
N ALA A 481 23.04 14.04 17.42
CA ALA A 481 22.99 14.12 15.96
C ALA A 481 24.37 14.44 15.37
N TRP A 482 24.75 13.75 14.29
CA TRP A 482 26.12 13.77 13.77
C TRP A 482 26.19 13.87 12.25
N VAL A 483 27.34 14.27 11.73
CA VAL A 483 27.68 14.27 10.31
C VAL A 483 28.87 13.35 10.11
N TYR A 484 28.77 12.45 9.13
CA TYR A 484 29.89 11.61 8.72
C TYR A 484 30.46 12.14 7.41
N SER A 485 31.69 12.66 7.47
CA SER A 485 32.37 13.24 6.31
C SER A 485 33.88 13.08 6.49
N LYS A 486 34.61 12.85 5.40
CA LYS A 486 36.07 12.64 5.46
C LYS A 486 36.48 11.53 6.43
N GLN A 487 35.67 10.47 6.49
CA GLN A 487 35.88 9.30 7.36
C GLN A 487 35.90 9.62 8.86
N VAL A 488 35.35 10.77 9.27
CA VAL A 488 35.22 11.16 10.68
C VAL A 488 33.78 11.56 11.01
N PHE A 489 33.42 11.43 12.28
CA PHE A 489 32.15 11.89 12.81
C PHE A 489 32.34 13.25 13.49
N THR A 490 31.60 14.26 13.04
CA THR A 490 31.48 15.55 13.74
C THR A 490 30.05 15.78 14.21
N ARG A 491 29.86 16.55 15.29
CA ARG A 491 28.53 16.84 15.80
C ARG A 491 27.76 17.74 14.85
N TYR A 492 26.43 17.61 14.84
CA TYR A 492 25.56 18.60 14.20
C TYR A 492 25.34 19.79 15.14
N PRO A 493 25.42 21.05 14.65
CA PRO A 493 25.57 21.45 13.25
C PRO A 493 27.02 21.48 12.74
N PHE A 494 27.26 21.02 11.50
CA PHE A 494 28.59 20.94 10.88
C PHE A 494 29.37 22.26 10.96
N GLN A 495 28.70 23.37 10.65
CA GLN A 495 29.28 24.70 10.61
C GLN A 495 29.87 25.13 11.96
N GLY A 496 29.34 24.67 13.09
CA GLY A 496 29.82 25.01 14.43
C GLY A 496 30.65 23.91 15.09
N ALA A 497 30.93 22.80 14.42
CA ALA A 497 31.58 21.62 15.00
C ALA A 497 32.62 21.04 14.04
N LEU A 498 33.64 21.84 13.73
CA LEU A 498 34.70 21.48 12.78
C LEU A 498 35.81 20.63 13.42
N TYR A 499 35.87 20.55 14.75
CA TYR A 499 36.87 19.79 15.48
C TYR A 499 36.91 18.33 15.06
N GLY A 500 38.11 17.82 14.80
CA GLY A 500 38.35 16.45 14.33
C GLY A 500 38.35 16.26 12.81
N LEU A 501 37.93 17.28 12.03
CA LEU A 501 38.11 17.26 10.57
C LEU A 501 39.59 17.39 10.18
N PRO A 502 39.97 16.99 8.95
CA PRO A 502 41.32 17.22 8.45
C PRO A 502 41.71 18.71 8.52
N PRO A 503 42.93 19.07 8.95
CA PRO A 503 43.34 20.47 9.11
C PRO A 503 43.14 21.35 7.88
N ALA A 504 43.33 20.80 6.68
CA ALA A 504 43.09 21.51 5.43
C ALA A 504 41.60 21.87 5.24
N VAL A 505 40.69 20.97 5.62
CA VAL A 505 39.23 21.20 5.56
C VAL A 505 38.82 22.25 6.58
N ILE A 506 39.33 22.17 7.82
CA ILE A 506 39.09 23.18 8.86
C ILE A 506 39.54 24.56 8.37
N LYS A 507 40.74 24.65 7.82
CA LYS A 507 41.28 25.89 7.25
C LYS A 507 40.37 26.45 6.16
N GLU A 508 39.95 25.63 5.19
CA GLU A 508 39.04 26.07 4.12
C GLU A 508 37.71 26.59 4.68
N CYS A 509 37.13 25.91 5.67
CA CYS A 509 35.89 26.33 6.33
C CYS A 509 36.03 27.69 7.04
N ILE A 510 37.08 27.88 7.85
CA ILE A 510 37.30 29.12 8.59
C ILE A 510 37.61 30.27 7.64
N VAL A 511 38.54 30.08 6.69
CA VAL A 511 38.92 31.13 5.72
C VAL A 511 37.71 31.54 4.89
N GLY A 512 36.93 30.57 4.37
CA GLY A 512 35.73 30.89 3.61
C GLY A 512 34.67 31.64 4.43
N ALA A 513 34.52 31.31 5.71
CA ALA A 513 33.59 31.99 6.62
C ALA A 513 34.04 33.41 7.02
N ILE A 514 35.35 33.69 6.97
CA ILE A 514 35.92 35.05 7.12
C ILE A 514 35.69 35.86 5.84
N GLU A 515 36.05 35.29 4.69
CA GLU A 515 35.90 35.93 3.38
C GLU A 515 34.44 36.31 3.09
N SER A 516 33.47 35.47 3.47
CA SER A 516 32.05 35.76 3.24
C SER A 516 31.51 36.89 4.13
N ARG A 517 32.08 37.10 5.32
CA ARG A 517 31.62 38.10 6.29
C ARG A 517 32.31 39.46 6.14
N TYR A 518 33.60 39.46 5.81
CA TYR A 518 34.42 40.67 5.79
C TYR A 518 34.92 41.06 4.40
N GLY A 519 34.62 40.25 3.37
CA GLY A 519 35.21 40.39 2.04
C GLY A 519 36.68 39.99 2.03
N LEU A 520 37.22 39.70 0.84
CA LEU A 520 38.68 39.77 0.66
C LEU A 520 39.06 41.21 0.95
N ALA A 521 39.90 41.47 1.96
CA ALA A 521 40.47 42.79 2.19
C ALA A 521 40.93 43.36 0.84
N ASP A 522 40.24 44.41 0.40
CA ASP A 522 40.52 45.07 -0.87
C ASP A 522 42.02 45.38 -0.91
N LYS A 523 42.66 44.92 -1.97
CA LYS A 523 43.94 45.50 -2.38
C LYS A 523 43.69 46.98 -2.67
N ALA A 524 44.05 47.79 -1.68
CA ALA A 524 44.34 49.22 -1.75
C ALA A 524 43.22 50.13 -2.30
N GLU A 525 42.60 50.92 -1.42
CA GLU A 525 42.89 52.35 -1.32
C GLU A 525 42.27 52.96 -0.04
N SER A 526 42.91 54.03 0.44
CA SER A 526 42.83 54.59 1.78
C SER A 526 41.63 55.50 2.06
N CYS A 527 41.24 55.54 3.34
CA CYS A 527 41.21 56.75 4.22
C CYS A 527 39.85 57.16 4.85
N ALA A 528 39.94 57.40 6.17
CA ALA A 528 39.24 58.40 7.01
C ALA A 528 37.95 58.02 7.79
N THR A 529 38.19 57.51 9.00
CA THR A 529 37.72 57.98 10.34
C THR A 529 36.35 58.66 10.54
N ALA A 530 35.54 58.09 11.46
CA ALA A 530 34.93 58.67 12.68
C ALA A 530 34.05 57.57 13.31
N GLY A 531 34.09 57.16 14.58
CA GLY A 531 34.29 57.88 15.84
C GLY A 531 32.95 57.91 16.59
N ASN A 532 32.75 57.01 17.56
CA ASN A 532 32.27 57.36 18.92
C ASN A 532 32.11 56.15 19.85
N GLU A 533 32.27 56.50 21.12
CA GLU A 533 32.60 55.69 22.30
C GLU A 533 31.45 54.84 22.83
N VAL A 534 31.86 53.76 23.50
CA VAL A 534 31.06 52.93 24.40
C VAL A 534 31.16 53.56 25.79
N ASP A 535 30.02 53.76 26.45
CA ASP A 535 29.97 53.99 27.90
C ASP A 535 28.99 53.00 28.56
N ASP A 536 29.41 52.54 29.72
CA ASP A 536 28.97 51.40 30.51
C ASP A 536 28.05 51.88 31.65
N CYS A 537 26.91 51.22 31.91
CA CYS A 537 26.51 50.89 33.29
C CYS A 537 25.23 50.04 33.39
N CYS A 538 25.20 49.30 34.50
CA CYS A 538 24.31 48.21 34.90
C CYS A 538 22.92 48.58 35.45
N ALA A 539 22.11 47.52 35.59
CA ALA A 539 20.96 47.28 36.48
C ALA A 539 19.62 47.84 35.94
N ASP A 540 18.62 47.04 35.58
CA ASP A 540 17.78 46.19 36.43
C ASP A 540 16.82 45.34 35.56
N GLY A 541 16.04 44.45 36.18
CA GLY A 541 15.41 43.32 35.49
C GLY A 541 14.04 43.59 34.84
N THR A 542 13.63 42.56 34.10
CA THR A 542 12.32 42.27 33.50
C THR A 542 12.09 42.71 32.04
N ALA A 543 11.52 41.75 31.29
CA ALA A 543 10.97 41.81 29.93
C ALA A 543 11.92 41.69 28.72
N ASP A 544 11.44 40.90 27.75
CA ASP A 544 11.83 40.79 26.34
C ASP A 544 13.14 40.09 25.95
N VAL A 545 13.13 38.75 26.06
CA VAL A 545 13.97 37.87 25.21
C VAL A 545 13.20 37.53 23.94
N ALA A 546 12.88 38.57 23.17
CA ALA A 546 12.30 38.42 21.84
C ALA A 546 12.76 39.57 20.93
N ASN A 547 14.07 39.86 20.84
CA ASN A 547 14.59 40.66 19.71
C ASN A 547 16.12 40.76 19.51
N SER A 548 16.94 39.78 19.91
CA SER A 548 18.38 39.82 19.56
C SER A 548 18.77 39.08 18.27
N SER A 549 17.83 38.45 17.55
CA SER A 549 18.08 37.84 16.24
C SER A 549 17.67 38.72 15.05
N ALA A 550 17.07 39.89 15.29
CA ALA A 550 16.54 40.75 14.22
C ALA A 550 17.61 41.55 13.46
N SER A 551 18.79 41.81 14.04
CA SER A 551 19.79 42.67 13.36
C SER A 551 20.66 41.91 12.33
N ALA A 552 20.82 40.59 12.46
CA ALA A 552 21.58 39.78 11.49
C ALA A 552 20.72 39.27 10.31
N MET A 553 19.38 39.30 10.43
CA MET A 553 18.45 38.90 9.38
C MET A 553 17.96 40.06 8.49
N SER A 554 18.36 41.32 8.75
CA SER A 554 17.84 42.47 8.01
C SER A 554 18.36 42.64 6.57
N THR A 555 19.20 41.70 6.09
CA THR A 555 19.72 41.68 4.72
C THR A 555 19.47 40.36 3.98
N ALA A 556 18.40 39.63 4.30
CA ALA A 556 17.88 38.65 3.35
C ALA A 556 17.37 39.42 2.12
N ALA A 557 18.17 39.45 1.05
CA ALA A 557 17.74 40.04 -0.21
C ALA A 557 16.48 39.28 -0.67
N LYS A 558 15.37 40.00 -0.81
CA LYS A 558 14.09 39.45 -1.25
C LYS A 558 14.30 38.78 -2.63
N GLY A 559 14.15 37.46 -2.70
CA GLY A 559 14.40 36.68 -3.93
C GLY A 559 15.77 36.01 -4.04
N GLU A 560 16.59 35.99 -2.98
CA GLU A 560 17.83 35.19 -2.93
C GLU A 560 17.52 33.68 -2.98
N ASP A 561 18.25 32.95 -3.84
CA ASP A 561 18.18 31.49 -3.91
C ASP A 561 19.06 30.80 -2.84
N PHE A 562 18.75 29.54 -2.57
CA PHE A 562 19.35 28.79 -1.49
C PHE A 562 20.86 28.55 -1.69
N GLU A 563 21.33 28.46 -2.93
CA GLU A 563 22.77 28.29 -3.21
C GLU A 563 23.55 29.55 -2.85
N HIS A 564 23.07 30.73 -3.27
CA HIS A 564 23.69 32.01 -2.91
C HIS A 564 23.64 32.26 -1.40
N PHE A 565 22.52 31.93 -0.75
CA PHE A 565 22.41 31.98 0.70
C PHE A 565 23.51 31.15 1.39
N ILE A 566 23.73 29.91 0.94
CA ILE A 566 24.75 29.02 1.49
C ILE A 566 26.15 29.66 1.41
N TYR A 567 26.51 30.20 0.25
CA TYR A 567 27.81 30.84 0.05
C TYR A 567 27.97 32.13 0.86
N ARG A 568 26.93 32.97 0.92
CA ARG A 568 26.96 34.23 1.67
C ARG A 568 27.08 33.98 3.18
N VAL A 569 26.31 33.04 3.71
CA VAL A 569 26.18 32.83 5.16
C VAL A 569 27.28 31.94 5.74
N TRP A 570 27.66 30.88 5.04
CA TRP A 570 28.65 29.92 5.55
C TRP A 570 30.00 29.94 4.82
N GLY A 571 30.11 30.65 3.70
CA GLY A 571 31.34 30.74 2.94
C GLY A 571 31.68 29.49 2.13
N ALA A 572 32.67 29.63 1.25
CA ALA A 572 33.00 28.62 0.24
C ALA A 572 33.45 27.27 0.83
N GLY A 573 34.13 27.26 1.97
CA GLY A 573 34.61 26.04 2.62
C GLY A 573 33.48 25.17 3.15
N ILE A 574 32.61 25.71 4.00
CA ILE A 574 31.45 24.98 4.55
C ILE A 574 30.48 24.59 3.44
N ALA A 575 30.28 25.48 2.46
CA ALA A 575 29.50 25.20 1.26
C ALA A 575 30.01 23.94 0.55
N ARG A 576 31.31 23.88 0.26
CA ARG A 576 31.96 22.77 -0.46
C ARG A 576 31.91 21.45 0.31
N HIS A 577 32.21 21.47 1.61
CA HIS A 577 32.43 20.24 2.38
C HIS A 577 31.17 19.63 3.00
N PHE A 578 30.09 20.40 3.11
CA PHE A 578 28.85 19.91 3.69
C PHE A 578 27.59 20.46 3.01
N ALA A 579 27.40 21.78 3.03
CA ALA A 579 26.07 22.33 2.75
C ALA A 579 25.60 22.08 1.31
N ILE A 580 26.44 22.29 0.30
CA ILE A 580 26.10 22.00 -1.11
C ILE A 580 25.92 20.50 -1.37
N PRO A 581 26.90 19.62 -1.06
CA PRO A 581 26.76 18.20 -1.38
C PRO A 581 25.59 17.55 -0.64
N TYR A 582 25.39 17.86 0.65
CA TYR A 582 24.26 17.35 1.42
C TYR A 582 22.91 17.78 0.84
N ASN A 583 22.73 19.08 0.59
CA ASN A 583 21.46 19.59 0.09
C ASN A 583 21.18 19.13 -1.35
N LYS A 584 22.18 19.03 -2.23
CA LYS A 584 22.00 18.41 -3.55
C LYS A 584 21.54 16.95 -3.44
N LYS A 585 22.09 16.20 -2.48
CA LYS A 585 21.74 14.81 -2.24
C LYS A 585 20.32 14.63 -1.69
N LEU A 586 19.92 15.48 -0.74
CA LEU A 586 18.60 15.49 -0.09
C LEU A 586 17.50 16.02 -1.02
N TRP A 587 17.71 17.21 -1.58
CA TRP A 587 16.67 17.90 -2.33
C TRP A 587 16.59 17.46 -3.78
N THR A 588 17.65 16.91 -4.36
CA THR A 588 17.66 16.38 -5.75
C THR A 588 17.30 17.39 -6.85
N VAL A 589 17.03 18.65 -6.49
CA VAL A 589 16.78 19.78 -7.38
C VAL A 589 17.97 20.76 -7.32
N PRO A 590 18.19 21.57 -8.36
CA PRO A 590 19.19 22.64 -8.29
C PRO A 590 18.87 23.61 -7.15
N LEU A 591 19.84 23.88 -6.27
CA LEU A 591 19.63 24.72 -5.08
C LEU A 591 19.36 26.18 -5.45
N LYS A 592 19.86 26.62 -6.60
CA LYS A 592 19.52 27.91 -7.23
C LYS A 592 18.04 28.09 -7.60
N ASP A 593 17.28 27.00 -7.68
CA ASP A 593 15.85 27.06 -8.01
C ASP A 593 14.99 27.08 -6.73
N MET A 594 15.62 26.96 -5.55
CA MET A 594 14.96 26.97 -4.25
C MET A 594 15.07 28.34 -3.59
N GLU A 595 13.96 28.83 -3.04
CA GLU A 595 13.93 30.05 -2.22
C GLU A 595 14.35 29.77 -0.77
N THR A 596 14.50 30.85 0.02
CA THR A 596 15.08 30.84 1.38
C THR A 596 14.06 31.04 2.51
N SER A 597 12.79 31.29 2.19
CA SER A 597 11.71 31.63 3.14
C SER A 597 11.49 30.56 4.23
N TRP A 598 11.74 29.28 3.91
CA TRP A 598 11.54 28.13 4.80
C TRP A 598 12.66 27.91 5.82
N LEU A 599 13.79 28.63 5.71
CA LEU A 599 14.97 28.43 6.57
C LEU A 599 14.77 28.97 8.00
N GLY A 600 13.85 29.92 8.20
CA GLY A 600 13.64 30.65 9.45
C GLY A 600 13.55 29.75 10.69
N GLY A 601 14.54 29.87 11.59
CA GLY A 601 14.62 29.13 12.86
C GLY A 601 15.01 27.65 12.77
N ARG A 602 15.25 27.11 11.56
CA ARG A 602 15.52 25.67 11.34
C ARG A 602 16.99 25.35 11.14
N VAL A 603 17.74 26.27 10.57
CA VAL A 603 19.18 26.09 10.37
C VAL A 603 19.96 26.90 11.41
N PRO A 604 20.86 26.27 12.19
CA PRO A 604 21.71 26.98 13.12
C PRO A 604 22.66 27.94 12.39
N LEU A 605 22.80 29.16 12.90
CA LEU A 605 23.67 30.19 12.34
C LEU A 605 24.72 30.57 13.39
N PRO A 606 25.80 29.78 13.53
CA PRO A 606 26.87 30.18 14.44
C PRO A 606 27.58 31.42 13.92
N ASP A 607 27.99 32.30 14.84
CA ASP A 607 28.88 33.41 14.52
C ASP A 607 30.31 32.93 14.24
N LEU A 608 31.21 33.84 13.85
CA LEU A 608 32.57 33.44 13.49
C LEU A 608 33.35 32.89 14.69
N ASP A 609 33.16 33.46 15.89
CA ASP A 609 33.84 33.02 17.10
C ASP A 609 33.44 31.58 17.45
N GLN A 610 32.14 31.27 17.37
CA GLN A 610 31.62 29.91 17.56
C GLN A 610 32.15 28.91 16.52
N ILE A 611 32.36 29.33 15.27
CA ILE A 611 32.97 28.48 14.23
C ILE A 611 34.44 28.18 14.59
N ILE A 612 35.17 29.18 15.07
CA ILE A 612 36.59 29.05 15.46
C ILE A 612 36.71 28.17 16.71
N GLU A 613 35.93 28.45 17.76
CA GLU A 613 35.90 27.64 18.98
C GLU A 613 35.55 26.18 18.67
N GLY A 614 34.52 25.97 17.84
CA GLY A 614 34.09 24.65 17.39
C GLY A 614 35.10 23.93 16.50
N ALA A 615 36.14 24.60 16.02
CA ALA A 615 37.28 23.99 15.33
C ALA A 615 38.43 23.61 16.28
N LEU A 616 38.53 24.29 17.43
CA LEU A 616 39.59 24.09 18.41
C LEU A 616 39.25 22.99 19.42
N GLU A 617 37.98 22.86 19.81
CA GLU A 617 37.53 21.90 20.82
C GLU A 617 36.20 21.21 20.45
N PRO A 618 35.91 20.01 21.00
CA PRO A 618 34.62 19.35 20.80
C PRO A 618 33.43 20.18 21.34
N VAL A 619 32.39 20.31 20.53
CA VAL A 619 31.15 21.00 20.95
C VAL A 619 30.39 20.18 22.00
N ALA A 620 30.31 20.70 23.22
CA ALA A 620 29.74 19.99 24.36
C ALA A 620 28.21 19.87 24.34
N LYS A 621 27.48 20.88 23.80
CA LYS A 621 26.01 20.94 23.88
C LYS A 621 25.33 20.88 22.51
N PRO A 622 24.26 20.08 22.33
CA PRO A 622 23.48 20.10 21.10
C PRO A 622 22.78 21.44 20.91
N MET A 623 22.85 22.00 19.69
CA MET A 623 22.23 23.29 19.33
C MET A 623 20.96 23.12 18.48
N GLY A 624 20.04 24.07 18.56
CA GLY A 624 18.82 24.15 17.75
C GLY A 624 17.53 23.78 18.48
N PRO A 625 16.36 23.95 17.84
CA PRO A 625 15.05 23.80 18.50
C PRO A 625 14.74 22.38 18.97
N ASN A 626 15.43 21.37 18.41
CA ASN A 626 15.30 19.97 18.78
C ASN A 626 16.50 19.44 19.59
N ALA A 627 17.24 20.31 20.28
CA ALA A 627 18.36 19.90 21.14
C ALA A 627 17.95 18.91 22.24
N ARG A 628 16.71 19.04 22.72
CA ARG A 628 15.98 18.02 23.48
C ARG A 628 14.80 17.55 22.64
N PHE A 629 14.56 16.25 22.61
CA PHE A 629 13.42 15.67 21.90
C PHE A 629 12.81 14.52 22.70
N GLY A 630 11.56 14.20 22.37
CA GLY A 630 10.80 13.09 22.90
C GLY A 630 10.56 12.02 21.83
N TYR A 631 10.34 10.79 22.25
CA TYR A 631 9.88 9.71 21.39
C TYR A 631 9.02 8.73 22.21
N PRO A 632 8.03 8.03 21.64
CA PRO A 632 7.25 7.03 22.40
C PRO A 632 8.12 5.87 22.89
N LYS A 633 7.96 5.44 24.16
CA LYS A 633 8.71 4.29 24.68
C LYS A 633 8.35 3.03 23.89
N ARG A 634 7.06 2.77 23.69
CA ARG A 634 6.54 1.61 22.95
C ARG A 634 5.73 2.02 21.73
N GLY A 635 5.77 1.15 20.71
CA GLY A 635 4.92 1.22 19.52
C GLY A 635 5.40 2.17 18.43
N GLY A 636 6.63 2.68 18.53
CA GLY A 636 7.18 3.65 17.57
C GLY A 636 6.37 4.95 17.52
N PHE A 637 6.60 5.77 16.50
CA PHE A 637 5.83 7.01 16.34
C PHE A 637 4.33 6.78 16.06
N GLN A 638 3.96 5.58 15.59
CA GLN A 638 2.57 5.12 15.50
C GLN A 638 1.81 5.27 16.82
N ALA A 639 2.44 5.04 17.97
CA ALA A 639 1.78 5.13 19.28
C ALA A 639 1.26 6.55 19.56
N LEU A 640 2.01 7.58 19.14
CA LEU A 640 1.59 8.98 19.31
C LEU A 640 0.34 9.28 18.48
N VAL A 641 0.33 8.88 17.20
CA VAL A 641 -0.81 9.15 16.31
C VAL A 641 -2.03 8.28 16.66
N SER A 642 -1.83 7.03 17.07
CA SER A 642 -2.92 6.18 17.58
C SER A 642 -3.49 6.68 18.91
N GLY A 643 -2.73 7.46 19.69
CA GLY A 643 -3.19 8.09 20.92
C GLY A 643 -4.38 9.04 20.74
N PHE A 644 -4.65 9.52 19.51
CA PHE A 644 -5.83 10.34 19.23
C PHE A 644 -7.13 9.53 19.23
N LEU A 645 -7.07 8.23 18.89
CA LEU A 645 -8.26 7.41 18.61
C LEU A 645 -9.27 7.39 19.77
N PRO A 646 -8.87 7.23 21.05
CA PRO A 646 -9.82 7.21 22.17
C PRO A 646 -10.53 8.55 22.41
N HIS A 647 -10.03 9.63 21.82
CA HIS A 647 -10.53 11.00 22.02
C HIS A 647 -11.33 11.53 20.82
N ILE A 648 -11.34 10.82 19.69
CA ILE A 648 -12.11 11.21 18.52
C ILE A 648 -13.58 10.87 18.74
N ARG A 649 -14.45 11.89 18.63
CA ARG A 649 -15.90 11.76 18.79
C ARG A 649 -16.62 11.36 17.51
N GLY A 650 -16.04 11.71 16.36
CA GLY A 650 -16.56 11.39 15.04
C GLY A 650 -16.29 9.94 14.63
N LYS A 651 -16.76 9.56 13.44
CA LYS A 651 -16.51 8.25 12.85
C LYS A 651 -15.17 8.23 12.11
N ILE A 652 -14.41 7.17 12.26
CA ILE A 652 -13.20 6.92 11.47
C ILE A 652 -13.49 5.74 10.53
N GLU A 653 -13.23 5.92 9.24
CA GLU A 653 -13.35 4.87 8.23
C GLU A 653 -11.99 4.58 7.61
N LEU A 654 -11.48 3.38 7.86
CA LEU A 654 -10.25 2.85 7.27
C LEU A 654 -10.58 2.12 5.97
N ASN A 655 -9.58 1.93 5.11
CA ASN A 655 -9.75 1.38 3.76
C ASN A 655 -10.79 2.16 2.91
N ALA A 656 -10.95 3.45 3.20
CA ALA A 656 -11.85 4.36 2.50
C ALA A 656 -11.06 5.21 1.50
N ASP A 657 -10.87 4.68 0.29
CA ASP A 657 -10.08 5.34 -0.75
C ASP A 657 -10.93 6.34 -1.55
N ALA A 658 -10.60 7.64 -1.46
CA ALA A 658 -11.27 8.69 -2.22
C ALA A 658 -10.72 8.71 -3.67
N VAL A 659 -11.60 8.45 -4.65
CA VAL A 659 -11.21 8.31 -6.07
C VAL A 659 -11.70 9.45 -6.95
N CYS A 660 -12.66 10.26 -6.46
CA CYS A 660 -13.12 11.46 -7.13
C CYS A 660 -13.70 12.44 -6.11
N ILE A 661 -13.46 13.74 -6.33
CA ILE A 661 -14.05 14.82 -5.54
C ILE A 661 -14.84 15.69 -6.50
N LEU A 662 -16.09 15.96 -6.17
CA LEU A 662 -17.03 16.74 -6.97
C LEU A 662 -17.37 18.01 -6.18
N PRO A 663 -16.60 19.10 -6.33
CA PRO A 663 -16.72 20.29 -5.50
C PRO A 663 -18.08 20.97 -5.64
N ASP A 664 -18.61 21.06 -6.86
CA ASP A 664 -19.93 21.67 -7.13
C ASP A 664 -21.09 20.89 -6.49
N GLU A 665 -20.92 19.58 -6.29
CA GLU A 665 -21.90 18.71 -5.63
C GLU A 665 -21.62 18.53 -4.13
N HIS A 666 -20.58 19.17 -3.60
CA HIS A 666 -20.01 18.92 -2.27
C HIS A 666 -19.96 17.43 -1.91
N THR A 667 -19.40 16.63 -2.83
CA THR A 667 -19.41 15.17 -2.72
C THR A 667 -18.02 14.57 -2.90
N VAL A 668 -17.65 13.64 -2.02
CA VAL A 668 -16.49 12.75 -2.20
C VAL A 668 -16.98 11.36 -2.61
N VAL A 669 -16.39 10.81 -3.67
CA VAL A 669 -16.69 9.47 -4.17
C VAL A 669 -15.58 8.52 -3.78
N LEU A 670 -15.94 7.40 -3.15
CA LEU A 670 -15.01 6.37 -2.72
C LEU A 670 -14.85 5.26 -3.79
N ALA A 671 -13.75 4.51 -3.72
CA ALA A 671 -13.45 3.40 -4.62
C ALA A 671 -14.52 2.30 -4.59
N ASP A 672 -15.18 2.11 -3.44
CA ASP A 672 -16.29 1.17 -3.24
C ASP A 672 -17.62 1.66 -3.85
N GLY A 673 -17.64 2.88 -4.42
CA GLY A 673 -18.79 3.48 -5.07
C GLY A 673 -19.67 4.34 -4.16
N ARG A 674 -19.40 4.38 -2.84
CA ARG A 674 -20.13 5.27 -1.92
C ARG A 674 -19.88 6.74 -2.27
N ARG A 675 -20.93 7.54 -2.12
CA ARG A 675 -20.91 9.00 -2.30
C ARG A 675 -21.22 9.64 -0.96
N LEU A 676 -20.26 10.40 -0.44
CA LEU A 676 -20.37 11.09 0.84
C LEU A 676 -20.52 12.58 0.58
N GLN A 677 -21.67 13.13 0.97
CA GLN A 677 -21.90 14.56 0.91
C GLN A 677 -21.31 15.24 2.15
N TYR A 678 -20.71 16.40 1.96
CA TYR A 678 -20.13 17.21 3.01
C TYR A 678 -20.73 18.61 3.02
N GLU A 679 -20.80 19.23 4.20
CA GLU A 679 -21.01 20.69 4.30
C GLU A 679 -19.69 21.43 4.34
N GLN A 680 -18.66 20.80 4.91
CA GLN A 680 -17.28 21.26 4.88
C GLN A 680 -16.36 20.05 4.67
N LEU A 681 -15.36 20.20 3.81
CA LEU A 681 -14.34 19.19 3.54
C LEU A 681 -12.98 19.67 4.06
N ILE A 682 -12.35 18.93 4.98
CA ILE A 682 -10.94 19.13 5.32
C ILE A 682 -10.11 18.14 4.51
N SER A 683 -9.22 18.64 3.65
CA SER A 683 -8.27 17.80 2.94
C SER A 683 -6.90 17.90 3.58
N THR A 684 -6.28 16.73 3.83
CA THR A 684 -4.89 16.62 4.28
C THR A 684 -3.99 15.91 3.26
N MET A 685 -4.56 15.54 2.11
CA MET A 685 -3.87 14.83 1.04
C MET A 685 -2.93 15.77 0.26
N PRO A 686 -1.99 15.23 -0.53
CA PRO A 686 -1.16 16.05 -1.41
C PRO A 686 -1.99 16.92 -2.34
N LEU A 687 -1.68 18.22 -2.39
CA LEU A 687 -2.45 19.21 -3.15
C LEU A 687 -2.55 18.90 -4.66
N PRO A 688 -1.48 18.42 -5.34
CA PRO A 688 -1.59 17.95 -6.72
C PRO A 688 -2.53 16.76 -6.88
N GLU A 689 -2.53 15.82 -5.93
CA GLU A 689 -3.43 14.67 -5.97
C GLU A 689 -4.88 15.09 -5.73
N LEU A 690 -5.13 16.02 -4.81
CA LEU A 690 -6.45 16.61 -4.59
C LEU A 690 -7.01 17.20 -5.90
N VAL A 691 -6.24 18.04 -6.58
CA VAL A 691 -6.64 18.66 -7.85
C VAL A 691 -6.80 17.60 -8.95
N ARG A 692 -5.97 16.55 -8.97
CA ARG A 692 -6.11 15.43 -9.90
C ARG A 692 -7.42 14.66 -9.71
N LEU A 693 -7.84 14.42 -8.45
CA LEU A 693 -9.11 13.73 -8.13
C LEU A 693 -10.35 14.58 -8.44
N ILE A 694 -10.21 15.91 -8.43
CA ILE A 694 -11.24 16.85 -8.89
C ILE A 694 -11.33 16.86 -10.42
N GLY A 695 -10.21 16.72 -11.11
CA GLY A 695 -10.15 16.59 -12.57
C GLY A 695 -10.64 17.86 -13.28
N ASN A 696 -11.55 17.69 -14.25
CA ASN A 696 -11.94 18.78 -15.15
C ASN A 696 -12.80 19.88 -14.50
N ALA A 697 -13.35 19.63 -13.30
CA ALA A 697 -14.06 20.66 -12.54
C ALA A 697 -13.12 21.76 -12.04
N ALA A 698 -11.84 21.45 -11.80
CA ALA A 698 -10.83 22.47 -11.50
C ALA A 698 -10.48 23.25 -12.78
N PRO A 699 -10.53 24.59 -12.78
CA PRO A 699 -10.15 25.41 -13.92
C PRO A 699 -8.71 25.15 -14.43
N PRO A 700 -8.41 25.38 -15.72
CA PRO A 700 -7.08 25.12 -16.28
C PRO A 700 -5.92 25.83 -15.54
N GLU A 701 -6.15 27.02 -14.99
CA GLU A 701 -5.19 27.75 -14.16
C GLU A 701 -4.91 27.05 -12.83
N VAL A 702 -5.93 26.47 -12.17
CA VAL A 702 -5.78 25.71 -10.93
C VAL A 702 -5.02 24.41 -11.19
N ARG A 703 -5.34 23.71 -12.29
CA ARG A 703 -4.64 22.47 -12.68
C ARG A 703 -3.16 22.73 -12.98
N ARG A 704 -2.85 23.77 -13.76
CA ARG A 704 -1.45 24.17 -14.05
C ARG A 704 -0.70 24.59 -12.79
N ALA A 705 -1.34 25.33 -11.89
CA ALA A 705 -0.74 25.72 -10.62
C ALA A 705 -0.38 24.48 -9.78
N ALA A 706 -1.29 23.51 -9.70
CA ALA A 706 -1.06 22.26 -8.97
C ALA A 706 0.03 21.39 -9.59
N GLU A 707 0.08 21.28 -10.92
CA GLU A 707 1.14 20.57 -11.67
C GLU A 707 2.52 21.21 -11.46
N GLY A 708 2.57 22.53 -11.23
CA GLY A 708 3.80 23.26 -10.95
C GLY A 708 4.39 23.02 -9.55
N LEU A 709 3.67 22.33 -8.65
CA LEU A 709 4.12 22.08 -7.29
C LEU A 709 5.12 20.92 -7.22
N LYS A 710 6.38 21.25 -6.93
CA LYS A 710 7.47 20.26 -6.84
C LYS A 710 7.56 19.61 -5.47
N HIS A 711 7.94 18.33 -5.47
CA HIS A 711 8.16 17.53 -4.27
C HIS A 711 9.32 16.54 -4.49
N ILE A 712 9.88 16.06 -3.37
CA ILE A 712 10.91 15.02 -3.33
C ILE A 712 10.32 13.79 -2.65
N SER A 713 10.67 12.64 -3.18
CA SER A 713 10.29 11.34 -2.65
C SER A 713 11.43 10.74 -1.82
N ILE A 714 11.09 9.92 -0.82
CA ILE A 714 12.06 9.22 0.01
C ILE A 714 11.80 7.72 -0.09
N ARG A 715 12.86 6.96 -0.36
CA ARG A 715 12.89 5.52 -0.15
C ARG A 715 13.64 5.23 1.15
N CYS A 716 12.98 4.53 2.06
CA CYS A 716 13.57 4.05 3.31
C CYS A 716 13.94 2.58 3.16
N VAL A 717 15.18 2.24 3.54
CA VAL A 717 15.62 0.86 3.74
C VAL A 717 15.83 0.64 5.24
N ASN A 718 14.99 -0.19 5.83
CA ASN A 718 15.07 -0.54 7.24
C ASN A 718 15.95 -1.78 7.41
N ILE A 719 16.90 -1.75 8.32
CA ILE A 719 17.86 -2.83 8.54
C ILE A 719 17.93 -3.13 10.04
N GLY A 720 17.72 -4.39 10.42
CA GLY A 720 17.93 -4.91 11.77
C GLY A 720 19.04 -5.95 11.76
N ILE A 721 20.06 -5.78 12.61
CA ILE A 721 21.21 -6.70 12.70
C ILE A 721 21.30 -7.38 14.06
N ALA A 722 21.95 -8.56 14.11
CA ALA A 722 22.15 -9.37 15.31
C ALA A 722 23.35 -8.92 16.16
N ARG A 723 23.46 -7.62 16.41
CA ARG A 723 24.50 -7.02 17.26
C ARG A 723 23.91 -5.83 17.99
N THR A 724 24.23 -5.67 19.27
CA THR A 724 23.80 -4.52 20.08
C THR A 724 24.87 -3.42 20.10
N GLY A 725 24.50 -2.23 20.57
CA GLY A 725 25.45 -1.15 20.85
C GLY A 725 26.25 -0.67 19.64
N VAL A 726 25.62 -0.63 18.46
CA VAL A 726 26.30 -0.25 17.20
C VAL A 726 26.79 1.19 17.24
N THR A 727 25.96 2.09 17.76
CA THR A 727 26.23 3.52 17.89
C THR A 727 25.35 4.09 19.00
N ASP A 728 25.77 5.21 19.58
CA ASP A 728 25.03 6.02 20.56
C ASP A 728 24.22 7.15 19.92
N LYS A 729 24.27 7.27 18.59
CA LYS A 729 23.72 8.40 17.82
C LYS A 729 22.25 8.16 17.52
N HIS A 730 21.47 9.24 17.47
CA HIS A 730 20.07 9.18 17.05
C HIS A 730 19.90 9.28 15.55
N TRP A 731 20.68 10.16 14.90
CA TRP A 731 20.75 10.21 13.44
C TRP A 731 22.06 10.79 12.93
N ILE A 732 22.39 10.41 11.70
CA ILE A 732 23.67 10.71 11.07
C ILE A 732 23.42 11.21 9.63
N TYR A 733 24.02 12.32 9.27
CA TYR A 733 23.98 12.89 7.92
C TYR A 733 25.19 12.49 7.09
N TYR A 734 24.97 12.13 5.83
CA TYR A 734 25.99 11.64 4.90
C TYR A 734 26.04 12.50 3.63
N PRO A 735 26.84 13.58 3.62
CA PRO A 735 27.02 14.45 2.44
C PRO A 735 27.77 13.78 1.28
N GLU A 736 28.58 12.76 1.53
CA GLU A 736 29.52 12.17 0.55
C GLU A 736 28.91 10.98 -0.21
N ASP A 737 29.78 10.12 -0.75
CA ASP A 737 29.46 8.99 -1.63
C ASP A 737 28.89 7.79 -0.85
N SER A 738 27.62 7.93 -0.46
CA SER A 738 26.74 6.84 -0.03
C SER A 738 25.38 7.01 -0.74
N ILE A 739 24.60 5.94 -0.85
CA ILE A 739 23.28 6.02 -1.48
C ILE A 739 22.28 6.80 -0.63
N PHE A 740 22.31 6.62 0.69
CA PHE A 740 21.47 7.32 1.66
C PHE A 740 22.05 8.69 2.03
N HIS A 741 21.19 9.67 2.27
CA HIS A 741 21.60 10.99 2.77
C HIS A 741 21.55 11.06 4.30
N ARG A 742 20.76 10.20 4.93
CA ARG A 742 20.60 10.12 6.39
C ARG A 742 20.38 8.68 6.84
N ILE A 743 20.92 8.36 8.01
CA ILE A 743 20.50 7.19 8.80
C ILE A 743 19.82 7.68 10.06
N PHE A 744 18.65 7.14 10.38
CA PHE A 744 17.96 7.32 11.65
C PHE A 744 18.01 6.03 12.47
N VAL A 745 18.23 6.16 13.77
CA VAL A 745 18.45 5.03 14.67
C VAL A 745 17.32 4.99 15.72
N GLN A 746 16.19 4.37 15.34
CA GLN A 746 14.99 4.30 16.19
C GLN A 746 15.28 3.63 17.53
N GLY A 747 16.14 2.61 17.56
CA GLY A 747 16.53 1.90 18.78
C GLY A 747 17.21 2.77 19.85
N ASN A 748 17.80 3.89 19.44
CA ASN A 748 18.35 4.88 20.38
C ASN A 748 17.31 5.95 20.73
N ALA A 749 16.33 6.21 19.86
CA ALA A 749 15.18 7.07 20.18
C ALA A 749 14.30 6.43 21.29
N SER A 750 14.12 5.11 21.24
CA SER A 750 13.58 4.32 22.33
C SER A 750 14.25 2.94 22.43
N PRO A 751 14.67 2.51 23.64
CA PRO A 751 15.27 1.20 23.83
C PRO A 751 14.33 0.04 23.50
N GLU A 752 13.01 0.24 23.49
CA GLU A 752 12.03 -0.82 23.17
C GLU A 752 11.80 -1.00 21.66
N CYS A 753 12.48 -0.23 20.80
CA CYS A 753 12.38 -0.39 19.34
C CYS A 753 13.33 -1.44 18.76
N ASN A 754 14.32 -1.90 19.53
CA ASN A 754 15.24 -2.96 19.11
C ASN A 754 14.73 -4.34 19.54
N ALA A 755 14.90 -5.33 18.67
CA ALA A 755 14.73 -6.72 19.07
C ALA A 755 15.79 -7.11 20.13
N PRO A 756 15.50 -8.06 21.04
CA PRO A 756 16.49 -8.56 21.99
C PRO A 756 17.76 -9.04 21.31
N GLY A 757 18.92 -8.49 21.71
CA GLY A 757 20.22 -8.83 21.12
C GLY A 757 20.47 -8.21 19.73
N GLY A 758 19.58 -7.37 19.23
CA GLY A 758 19.70 -6.72 17.91
C GLY A 758 19.79 -5.19 17.96
N PHE A 759 20.03 -4.60 16.80
CA PHE A 759 20.06 -3.16 16.61
C PHE A 759 19.49 -2.77 15.24
N GLY A 760 18.47 -1.90 15.24
CA GLY A 760 17.74 -1.47 14.06
C GLY A 760 18.00 -0.01 13.70
N PHE A 761 18.08 0.27 12.40
CA PHE A 761 18.21 1.61 11.84
C PHE A 761 17.59 1.71 10.44
N THR A 762 17.26 2.93 10.02
CA THR A 762 16.66 3.22 8.71
C THR A 762 17.60 4.09 7.89
N CYS A 763 17.92 3.65 6.67
CA CYS A 763 18.62 4.42 5.65
C CYS A 763 17.61 5.19 4.80
N GLU A 764 17.72 6.51 4.74
CA GLU A 764 16.83 7.37 3.96
C GLU A 764 17.50 7.84 2.66
N ILE A 765 16.83 7.63 1.53
CA ILE A 765 17.36 7.86 0.19
C ILE A 765 16.40 8.77 -0.57
N SER A 766 16.85 9.97 -0.94
CA SER A 766 16.03 10.88 -1.73
C SER A 766 16.10 10.54 -3.21
N TYR A 767 14.93 10.55 -3.84
CA TYR A 767 14.78 10.42 -5.28
C TYR A 767 13.72 11.39 -5.81
N SER A 768 13.81 11.65 -7.11
CA SER A 768 12.88 12.50 -7.86
C SER A 768 13.01 12.17 -9.35
N PRO A 769 12.16 12.73 -10.22
CA PRO A 769 12.35 12.59 -11.67
C PRO A 769 13.72 13.04 -12.18
N TRP A 770 14.40 13.96 -11.48
CA TRP A 770 15.74 14.47 -11.85
C TRP A 770 16.89 13.63 -11.28
N LYS A 771 16.64 12.90 -10.20
CA LYS A 771 17.57 11.95 -9.58
C LYS A 771 16.80 10.67 -9.27
N PRO A 772 16.55 9.81 -10.28
CA PRO A 772 15.85 8.56 -10.06
C PRO A 772 16.66 7.65 -9.13
N LEU A 773 15.98 6.71 -8.48
CA LEU A 773 16.68 5.65 -7.73
C LEU A 773 17.55 4.84 -8.70
N PRO A 774 18.83 4.59 -8.37
CA PRO A 774 19.70 3.81 -9.23
C PRO A 774 19.36 2.32 -9.23
N LEU A 775 18.64 1.84 -8.20
CA LEU A 775 18.30 0.45 -7.92
C LEU A 775 16.95 0.38 -7.18
N ASP A 776 16.30 -0.77 -7.18
CA ASP A 776 15.06 -1.05 -6.43
C ASP A 776 15.10 -2.48 -5.84
N GLY A 777 14.18 -2.81 -4.93
CA GLY A 777 14.04 -4.15 -4.35
C GLY A 777 15.30 -4.60 -3.62
N GLU A 778 15.60 -5.90 -3.68
CA GLU A 778 16.77 -6.51 -3.02
C GLU A 778 18.09 -5.85 -3.44
N ALA A 779 18.23 -5.42 -4.69
CA ALA A 779 19.45 -4.75 -5.15
C ALA A 779 19.71 -3.42 -4.42
N LEU A 780 18.65 -2.67 -4.08
CA LEU A 780 18.77 -1.45 -3.30
C LEU A 780 19.12 -1.74 -1.84
N ILE A 781 18.53 -2.80 -1.26
CA ILE A 781 18.85 -3.25 0.11
C ILE A 781 20.32 -3.62 0.21
N GLU A 782 20.80 -4.45 -0.71
CA GLU A 782 22.20 -4.87 -0.76
C GLU A 782 23.13 -3.67 -0.90
N ARG A 783 22.81 -2.74 -1.80
CA ARG A 783 23.58 -1.50 -1.94
C ARG A 783 23.61 -0.67 -0.65
N CYS A 784 22.50 -0.59 0.09
CA CYS A 784 22.48 0.11 1.37
C CYS A 784 23.33 -0.59 2.43
N ILE A 785 23.33 -1.92 2.48
CA ILE A 785 24.17 -2.71 3.38
C ILE A 785 25.66 -2.45 3.06
N GLN A 786 26.04 -2.52 1.79
CA GLN A 786 27.42 -2.25 1.36
C GLN A 786 27.86 -0.81 1.70
N ASP A 787 27.00 0.18 1.48
CA ASP A 787 27.30 1.56 1.88
C ASP A 787 27.33 1.71 3.42
N CYS A 788 26.53 0.96 4.18
CA CYS A 788 26.59 0.93 5.65
C CYS A 788 27.90 0.32 6.16
N ILE A 789 28.42 -0.72 5.50
CA ILE A 789 29.74 -1.29 5.80
C ILE A 789 30.83 -0.26 5.47
N LYS A 790 30.77 0.35 4.27
CA LYS A 790 31.72 1.37 3.81
C LYS A 790 31.85 2.55 4.76
N VAL A 791 30.75 3.02 5.35
CA VAL A 791 30.77 4.15 6.30
C VAL A 791 30.98 3.71 7.76
N GLY A 792 31.20 2.42 8.01
CA GLY A 792 31.47 1.86 9.34
C GLY A 792 30.24 1.74 10.26
N MET A 793 29.03 1.83 9.73
CA MET A 793 27.79 1.57 10.47
C MET A 793 27.60 0.06 10.71
N MET A 794 27.98 -0.76 9.72
CA MET A 794 27.97 -2.23 9.79
C MET A 794 29.39 -2.79 9.66
N ARG A 795 29.58 -4.01 10.17
CA ARG A 795 30.75 -4.85 9.89
C ARG A 795 30.39 -5.87 8.81
N GLU A 796 31.39 -6.39 8.10
CA GLU A 796 31.17 -7.44 7.09
C GLU A 796 30.61 -8.74 7.69
N ASP A 797 30.89 -9.02 8.97
CA ASP A 797 30.40 -10.19 9.70
C ASP A 797 29.08 -9.96 10.45
N ASP A 798 28.47 -8.76 10.34
CA ASP A 798 27.17 -8.50 10.96
C ASP A 798 26.07 -9.29 10.26
N ARG A 799 25.40 -10.17 11.02
CA ARG A 799 24.24 -10.90 10.52
C ARG A 799 23.00 -10.02 10.48
N VAL A 800 22.46 -9.80 9.28
CA VAL A 800 21.15 -9.16 9.08
C VAL A 800 20.03 -10.11 9.54
N ILE A 801 19.17 -9.63 10.44
CA ILE A 801 17.96 -10.34 10.92
C ILE A 801 16.78 -10.00 10.03
N THR A 802 16.61 -8.72 9.70
CA THR A 802 15.58 -8.26 8.77
C THR A 802 16.08 -7.09 7.94
N ALA A 803 15.58 -7.02 6.70
CA ALA A 803 15.66 -5.84 5.86
C ALA A 803 14.34 -5.67 5.09
N ASN A 804 13.80 -4.45 5.06
CA ASN A 804 12.59 -4.15 4.31
C ASN A 804 12.62 -2.71 3.77
N GLN A 805 11.64 -2.38 2.94
CA GLN A 805 11.56 -1.08 2.27
C GLN A 805 10.22 -0.39 2.47
N VAL A 806 10.29 0.94 2.57
CA VAL A 806 9.13 1.81 2.61
C VAL A 806 9.32 2.94 1.62
N ASP A 807 8.30 3.18 0.80
CA ASP A 807 8.31 4.24 -0.21
C ASP A 807 7.40 5.41 0.22
N MET A 808 7.93 6.62 0.13
CA MET A 808 7.24 7.87 0.44
C MET A 808 7.26 8.79 -0.79
N PRO A 809 6.28 8.66 -1.70
CA PRO A 809 6.26 9.44 -2.95
C PRO A 809 6.21 10.95 -2.70
N TYR A 810 5.47 11.39 -1.68
CA TYR A 810 5.45 12.78 -1.21
C TYR A 810 6.08 12.83 0.17
N ALA A 811 7.39 13.09 0.24
CA ALA A 811 8.09 13.25 1.50
C ALA A 811 8.41 14.71 1.78
N TYR A 812 9.05 15.42 0.85
CA TYR A 812 9.41 16.83 1.01
C TYR A 812 8.72 17.72 -0.01
N VAL A 813 8.07 18.79 0.44
CA VAL A 813 7.61 19.87 -0.44
C VAL A 813 8.80 20.76 -0.79
N VAL A 814 8.93 21.12 -2.07
CA VAL A 814 10.02 21.99 -2.53
C VAL A 814 9.56 23.43 -2.53
N TYR A 815 10.34 24.30 -1.90
CA TYR A 815 10.14 25.75 -1.91
C TYR A 815 10.88 26.32 -3.11
N ASP A 816 10.27 26.26 -4.29
CA ASP A 816 10.73 27.01 -5.45
C ASP A 816 10.05 28.38 -5.53
N HIS A 817 10.53 29.24 -6.42
CA HIS A 817 10.03 30.60 -6.57
C HIS A 817 8.58 30.71 -7.05
N ALA A 818 8.00 29.65 -7.62
CA ALA A 818 6.62 29.64 -8.11
C ALA A 818 5.63 29.06 -7.08
N ARG A 819 6.12 28.38 -6.03
CA ARG A 819 5.31 27.68 -5.03
C ARG A 819 4.21 28.57 -4.44
N ALA A 820 4.57 29.75 -3.95
CA ALA A 820 3.65 30.60 -3.21
C ALA A 820 2.43 31.00 -4.07
N ASP A 821 2.67 31.43 -5.31
CA ASP A 821 1.61 31.82 -6.25
C ASP A 821 0.76 30.62 -6.67
N ASN A 822 1.39 29.47 -6.90
CA ASN A 822 0.68 28.23 -7.23
C ASN A 822 -0.24 27.78 -6.09
N VAL A 823 0.26 27.76 -4.85
CA VAL A 823 -0.54 27.41 -3.66
C VAL A 823 -1.67 28.41 -3.45
N ALA A 824 -1.42 29.71 -3.60
CA ALA A 824 -2.45 30.75 -3.47
C ALA A 824 -3.57 30.58 -4.50
N THR A 825 -3.20 30.29 -5.76
CA THR A 825 -4.16 30.05 -6.85
C THR A 825 -5.07 28.87 -6.54
N VAL A 826 -4.50 27.73 -6.13
CA VAL A 826 -5.30 26.54 -5.80
C VAL A 826 -6.16 26.78 -4.56
N ARG A 827 -5.60 27.38 -3.50
CA ARG A 827 -6.31 27.66 -2.25
C ARG A 827 -7.52 28.57 -2.47
N ALA A 828 -7.35 29.66 -3.21
CA ALA A 828 -8.43 30.61 -3.47
C ALA A 828 -9.62 29.97 -4.18
N TRP A 829 -9.37 28.96 -5.03
CA TRP A 829 -10.42 28.21 -5.69
C TRP A 829 -11.07 27.18 -4.74
N MET A 830 -10.28 26.43 -3.97
CA MET A 830 -10.79 25.44 -3.01
C MET A 830 -11.73 26.05 -1.96
N GLU A 831 -11.42 27.28 -1.52
CA GLU A 831 -12.25 28.02 -0.55
C GLU A 831 -13.64 28.38 -1.08
N GLN A 832 -13.83 28.44 -2.41
CA GLN A 832 -15.15 28.69 -3.02
C GLN A 832 -16.06 27.45 -2.98
N HIS A 833 -15.52 26.29 -2.63
CA HIS A 833 -16.22 25.00 -2.61
C HIS A 833 -16.22 24.33 -1.23
N ASP A 834 -16.06 25.12 -0.17
CA ASP A 834 -16.04 24.66 1.23
C ASP A 834 -14.96 23.60 1.52
N ILE A 835 -13.83 23.67 0.79
CA ILE A 835 -12.67 22.78 0.96
C ILE A 835 -11.56 23.51 1.71
N VAL A 836 -11.31 23.08 2.95
CA VAL A 836 -10.23 23.56 3.82
C VAL A 836 -8.98 22.70 3.59
N LEU A 837 -7.92 23.32 3.07
CA LEU A 837 -6.61 22.69 2.93
C LEU A 837 -5.85 22.76 4.26
N ALA A 838 -5.36 21.62 4.76
CA ALA A 838 -4.66 21.56 6.03
C ALA A 838 -3.45 20.61 6.02
N GLY A 839 -2.35 21.02 6.68
CA GLY A 839 -1.21 20.15 6.92
C GLY A 839 -0.16 20.16 5.79
N ARG A 840 0.92 19.40 6.01
CA ARG A 840 2.16 19.42 5.20
C ARG A 840 1.91 19.40 3.70
N TYR A 841 1.07 18.47 3.26
CA TYR A 841 0.90 18.17 1.83
C TYR A 841 -0.30 18.87 1.20
N SER A 842 -1.31 19.30 1.97
CA SER A 842 -2.44 20.03 1.41
C SER A 842 -2.21 21.54 1.40
N GLU A 843 -1.51 22.07 2.41
CA GLU A 843 -1.07 23.48 2.40
C GLU A 843 0.22 23.68 1.63
N TRP A 844 0.90 22.58 1.27
CA TRP A 844 2.19 22.56 0.59
C TRP A 844 3.29 23.31 1.36
N GLU A 845 3.34 23.06 2.67
CA GLU A 845 4.26 23.67 3.61
C GLU A 845 5.15 22.61 4.26
N TYR A 846 6.42 22.94 4.51
CA TYR A 846 7.31 22.03 5.23
C TYR A 846 6.96 22.06 6.71
N TYR A 847 6.24 21.05 7.19
CA TYR A 847 5.85 20.89 8.59
C TYR A 847 6.55 19.72 9.28
N ASN A 848 6.79 19.85 10.58
CA ASN A 848 6.99 18.71 11.47
C ASN A 848 5.64 18.34 12.13
N SER A 849 5.62 17.31 12.98
CA SER A 849 4.38 16.80 13.58
C SER A 849 3.66 17.82 14.46
N ASP A 850 4.39 18.67 15.18
CA ASP A 850 3.84 19.75 16.01
C ASP A 850 3.01 20.74 15.19
N HIS A 851 3.55 21.22 14.07
CA HIS A 851 2.87 22.09 13.13
C HIS A 851 1.71 21.39 12.45
N ALA A 852 1.85 20.08 12.17
CA ALA A 852 0.76 19.29 11.59
C ALA A 852 -0.43 19.17 12.55
N PHE A 853 -0.20 19.03 13.86
CA PHE A 853 -1.27 19.06 14.88
C PHE A 853 -1.92 20.45 14.96
N LEU A 854 -1.13 21.52 15.01
CA LEU A 854 -1.65 22.88 15.04
C LEU A 854 -2.47 23.21 13.78
N ALA A 855 -2.05 22.72 12.60
CA ALA A 855 -2.80 22.87 11.36
C ALA A 855 -4.15 22.14 11.43
N GLY A 856 -4.21 20.94 12.02
CA GLY A 856 -5.46 20.22 12.23
C GLY A 856 -6.42 20.96 13.16
N LYS A 857 -5.91 21.50 14.27
CA LYS A 857 -6.67 22.38 15.18
C LYS A 857 -7.23 23.61 14.46
N LYS A 858 -6.39 24.34 13.72
CA LYS A 858 -6.81 25.52 12.95
C LYS A 858 -7.86 25.19 11.89
N ALA A 859 -7.74 24.04 11.22
CA ALA A 859 -8.72 23.60 10.24
C ALA A 859 -10.09 23.33 10.89
N ALA A 860 -10.10 22.69 12.06
CA ALA A 860 -11.32 22.49 12.84
C ALA A 860 -11.96 23.82 13.28
N GLU A 861 -11.17 24.75 13.82
CA GLU A 861 -11.64 26.09 14.21
C GLU A 861 -12.24 26.86 13.01
N ARG A 862 -11.63 26.73 11.82
CA ARG A 862 -12.15 27.33 10.59
C ARG A 862 -13.49 26.73 10.17
N VAL A 863 -13.63 25.41 10.24
CA VAL A 863 -14.91 24.72 9.95
C VAL A 863 -16.00 25.15 10.92
N GLU A 864 -15.70 25.26 12.21
CA GLU A 864 -16.66 25.76 13.21
C GLU A 864 -17.07 27.22 12.98
N ALA A 865 -16.12 28.09 12.60
CA ALA A 865 -16.40 29.47 12.25
C ALA A 865 -17.32 29.58 11.02
N ASN A 866 -17.03 28.84 9.94
CA ASN A 866 -17.84 28.82 8.71
C ASN A 866 -19.30 28.40 8.98
N ARG A 867 -19.51 27.44 9.90
CA ARG A 867 -20.85 27.02 10.33
C ARG A 867 -21.58 28.10 11.12
N GLY A 868 -20.88 28.80 11.99
CA GLY A 868 -21.43 29.90 12.78
C GLY A 868 -21.92 31.08 11.94
N ASP A 869 -21.24 31.39 10.83
CA ASP A 869 -21.64 32.45 9.91
C ASP A 869 -22.82 32.04 9.02
N SER A 870 -22.87 30.77 8.60
CA SER A 870 -24.00 30.21 7.84
C SER A 870 -25.31 30.18 8.66
N ALA A 871 -25.22 29.90 9.97
CA ALA A 871 -26.38 29.95 10.86
C ALA A 871 -26.93 31.38 11.04
N LYS A 872 -26.05 32.40 11.08
CA LYS A 872 -26.45 33.81 11.19
C LYS A 872 -27.07 34.38 9.92
N THR A 873 -26.68 33.89 8.74
CA THR A 873 -27.27 34.31 7.46
C THR A 873 -28.61 33.63 7.17
N ALA A 874 -28.90 32.48 7.79
CA ALA A 874 -30.19 31.80 7.67
C ALA A 874 -31.28 32.40 8.59
N GLU A 875 -30.89 33.18 9.60
CA GLU A 875 -31.80 33.88 10.53
C GLU A 875 -32.05 35.35 10.17
N SER A 876 -31.38 35.87 9.12
CA SER A 876 -31.56 37.22 8.55
C SER A 876 -32.30 37.17 7.22
#